data_AF-A0A927NA45-F1
#
_entry.id   AF-A0A927NA45-F1
#
_cell.length_a   1.000
_cell.length_b   1.000
_cell.length_c   1.000
_cell.angle_alpha   90.00
_cell.angle_beta   90.00
_cell.angle_gamma   90.00
#
_symmetry.space_group_name_H-M   'P 1'
#
loop_
_entity.id
_entity.type
_entity.pdbx_description
1 polymer ?
#
loop_
_entity_poly.entity_id
_entity_poly.type
_entity_poly.pdbx_seq_one_letter_code
_entity_poly.pdbx_strand_id
1 'polypeptide(L)'
;MKKIIAGITSFVMAMSLFSFLPSVSYTSAFAEQSSVQTYVSKVKPTLSTDGFDFKGEQFFLVDEELKQVPYTIETWVYLPSDWSPSSRPGSIISSYAGSTNSPYFHFDLYSVSGHISPRFEYKDVLNTKVNSALAINFDTVEIKPGEWTHIAIVSDPLHSSATCYKNGVAVETDAITGGNTNSQWVVFDDRATDYPIAVGGDLRPGLEQTFKGRLYNMSLFSSQRSAKEIASDYANGVDVNNENLLAHWDLSVNVGENVSDAGKNGIDLTYNKVWVEGSKITPADYDYTFAFVPDIQYIVENDTEYDTKQTYNLYKWIADNAEEQKIEYVAGLGDVTNYDIPSEWATAYNAISQLNGVTDYSVINGNHDYGDPLKKVSFTKGSTTITENKLGGTGINDYFGKDAQYTAQFTTQNGGGTFATNDYKNTYRKITIGDNKWLFVHLDWDPSNEVLTWANKIVASNKDHKVIITLHNYLHGDGMLTDAERTSSVIVNNNGIDVWNKFASLHENIKMVVCGHQEFNCVTMTQSKGVHGNTVSQFLIDAQMIDSALMHAEDPKDTTATDNDTFGWGEVDGIAAVALFRFTNGGSDVDIEYYSTTKDKYFYSANQFTFDMNADKDEPNDVWGGAEVVPQGQGTESDPYIINHPGHLLWIADEIKKGDLSGSTPKDVTFDGVYFKQDADIDLQGMAIQSIGAYYSASSKQMSAFGGIYDGNGYSIKNGIVVPFLPRNASNGLLGHGTNRNWTDGLFGCIYGATIKNLTLDNVDIYSRGVTGGLVGRAIADEDGLATSDFNVIEGCRL
;
A
#
# COMPACT_ATOMS: atom_id res chain seq x y z
N MET A 1 -46.53 48.17 4.24
CA MET A 1 -47.90 48.67 3.97
C MET A 1 -48.21 48.35 2.50
N LYS A 2 -49.27 47.61 2.18
CA LYS A 2 -50.61 48.08 1.78
C LYS A 2 -50.66 48.97 0.51
N LYS A 3 -51.16 48.34 -0.58
CA LYS A 3 -51.85 48.85 -1.77
C LYS A 3 -51.04 49.42 -2.97
N ILE A 4 -51.51 49.44 -4.24
CA ILE A 4 -52.41 48.59 -5.10
C ILE A 4 -53.07 49.41 -6.24
N ILE A 5 -53.02 48.87 -7.48
CA ILE A 5 -53.93 49.02 -8.66
C ILE A 5 -53.79 50.14 -9.74
N ALA A 6 -53.72 49.63 -10.99
CA ALA A 6 -54.16 50.11 -12.34
C ALA A 6 -53.71 51.46 -12.95
N GLY A 7 -53.58 51.58 -14.29
CA GLY A 7 -53.56 50.54 -15.37
C GLY A 7 -54.39 50.88 -16.63
N ILE A 8 -54.41 49.95 -17.61
CA ILE A 8 -55.42 49.80 -18.72
C ILE A 8 -55.35 50.88 -19.84
N THR A 9 -55.35 50.65 -21.17
CA THR A 9 -55.42 49.45 -22.08
C THR A 9 -54.64 49.78 -23.39
N SER A 10 -54.25 48.86 -24.29
CA SER A 10 -55.08 48.04 -25.22
C SER A 10 -54.21 46.90 -25.84
N PHE A 11 -54.67 45.64 -25.91
CA PHE A 11 -55.34 44.98 -27.07
C PHE A 11 -54.49 44.94 -28.37
N VAL A 12 -54.37 43.82 -29.11
CA VAL A 12 -55.36 42.79 -29.50
C VAL A 12 -54.73 41.38 -29.67
N MET A 13 -55.38 40.31 -29.15
CA MET A 13 -55.46 38.86 -29.57
C MET A 13 -54.26 38.13 -30.25
N ALA A 14 -54.04 36.81 -30.17
CA ALA A 14 -54.66 35.60 -29.57
C ALA A 14 -53.74 34.38 -29.94
N MET A 15 -53.83 33.10 -29.52
CA MET A 15 -54.51 32.26 -28.49
C MET A 15 -53.87 30.83 -28.61
N SER A 16 -54.00 29.82 -27.73
CA SER A 16 -54.58 29.68 -26.37
C SER A 16 -54.33 28.27 -25.78
N LEU A 17 -54.06 28.18 -24.45
CA LEU A 17 -54.55 27.14 -23.49
C LEU A 17 -54.15 25.66 -23.74
N PHE A 18 -53.78 24.79 -22.78
CA PHE A 18 -53.93 24.64 -21.31
C PHE A 18 -52.83 23.62 -20.81
N SER A 19 -52.59 23.21 -19.54
CA SER A 19 -53.07 23.58 -18.18
C SER A 19 -52.20 22.92 -17.06
N PHE A 20 -51.85 23.69 -16.01
CA PHE A 20 -51.51 23.26 -14.62
C PHE A 20 -50.26 22.38 -14.32
N LEU A 21 -49.86 22.44 -13.03
CA LEU A 21 -48.70 21.85 -12.32
C LEU A 21 -49.21 20.92 -11.18
N PRO A 22 -48.35 20.26 -10.36
CA PRO A 22 -47.19 19.41 -10.67
C PRO A 22 -47.23 18.06 -9.89
N SER A 23 -46.29 17.12 -10.12
CA SER A 23 -45.60 16.26 -9.10
C SER A 23 -45.06 14.91 -9.63
N VAL A 24 -44.21 14.27 -8.80
CA VAL A 24 -43.78 12.85 -8.77
C VAL A 24 -42.64 12.38 -9.70
N SER A 25 -41.77 11.55 -9.09
CA SER A 25 -40.84 10.55 -9.66
C SER A 25 -39.75 10.97 -10.66
N TYR A 26 -38.50 10.85 -10.21
CA TYR A 26 -37.43 10.32 -11.07
C TYR A 26 -37.74 8.84 -11.37
N THR A 27 -37.90 8.51 -12.66
CA THR A 27 -37.78 7.13 -13.16
C THR A 27 -36.73 7.13 -14.24
N SER A 28 -35.72 6.28 -14.10
CA SER A 28 -34.68 6.09 -15.11
C SER A 28 -35.29 5.60 -16.43
N ALA A 29 -35.02 6.33 -17.51
CA ALA A 29 -35.37 5.93 -18.86
C ALA A 29 -34.09 5.77 -19.67
N PHE A 30 -33.52 4.56 -19.66
CA PHE A 30 -32.50 4.19 -20.63
C PHE A 30 -33.10 4.31 -22.03
N ALA A 31 -32.50 5.17 -22.85
CA ALA A 31 -32.76 5.27 -24.27
C ALA A 31 -31.43 5.11 -25.00
N GLU A 32 -31.22 3.96 -25.62
CA GLU A 32 -30.01 3.71 -26.42
C GLU A 32 -29.93 4.73 -27.56
N GLN A 33 -28.88 5.55 -27.55
CA GLN A 33 -28.43 6.25 -28.75
C GLN A 33 -26.98 5.88 -29.04
N SER A 34 -26.83 4.69 -29.63
CA SER A 34 -25.57 4.10 -30.06
C SER A 34 -24.99 4.80 -31.30
N SER A 35 -24.61 6.07 -31.13
CA SER A 35 -23.63 6.74 -31.98
C SER A 35 -22.29 6.77 -31.25
N VAL A 36 -21.51 5.69 -31.38
CA VAL A 36 -20.09 5.69 -31.02
C VAL A 36 -19.39 6.69 -31.94
N GLN A 37 -19.22 7.92 -31.46
CA GLN A 37 -18.16 8.77 -32.00
C GLN A 37 -16.85 8.15 -31.52
N THR A 38 -16.10 7.53 -32.43
CA THR A 38 -14.74 7.09 -32.16
C THR A 38 -13.93 8.34 -31.84
N TYR A 39 -13.67 8.57 -30.55
CA TYR A 39 -12.95 9.75 -30.07
C TYR A 39 -11.45 9.55 -30.29
N VAL A 40 -11.04 9.63 -31.56
CA VAL A 40 -9.63 9.62 -31.94
C VAL A 40 -9.02 10.92 -31.41
N SER A 41 -8.24 10.81 -30.33
CA SER A 41 -7.43 11.92 -29.82
C SER A 41 -6.60 12.50 -30.97
N LYS A 42 -6.49 13.84 -31.06
CA LYS A 42 -5.95 14.48 -32.28
C LYS A 42 -4.58 13.87 -32.62
N VAL A 43 -4.48 13.33 -33.84
CA VAL A 43 -3.29 12.70 -34.46
C VAL A 43 -1.95 13.29 -34.00
N LYS A 44 -1.88 14.63 -33.94
CA LYS A 44 -0.71 15.40 -33.53
C LYS A 44 -1.12 16.72 -32.88
N PRO A 45 -0.53 17.14 -31.75
CA PRO A 45 -0.68 18.50 -31.24
C PRO A 45 -0.19 19.56 -32.24
N THR A 46 -0.87 20.70 -32.26
CA THR A 46 -0.73 21.75 -33.29
C THR A 46 -0.34 23.11 -32.72
N LEU A 47 -0.63 23.36 -31.45
CA LEU A 47 -0.29 24.56 -30.71
C LEU A 47 0.66 24.21 -29.57
N SER A 48 1.57 25.12 -29.21
CA SER A 48 2.38 25.01 -27.98
C SER A 48 1.54 25.02 -26.69
N THR A 49 0.24 25.30 -26.80
CA THR A 49 -0.75 25.34 -25.71
C THR A 49 -1.71 24.15 -25.71
N ASP A 50 -1.53 23.17 -26.61
CA ASP A 50 -2.24 21.89 -26.54
C ASP A 50 -1.73 21.05 -25.32
N GLY A 51 -2.51 20.08 -24.86
CA GLY A 51 -2.13 19.19 -23.73
C GLY A 51 -2.14 19.83 -22.34
N PHE A 52 -1.92 19.02 -21.30
CA PHE A 52 -1.81 19.47 -19.91
C PHE A 52 -0.43 20.07 -19.64
N ASP A 53 -0.34 21.03 -18.73
CA ASP A 53 0.83 21.89 -18.51
C ASP A 53 1.34 21.79 -17.06
N PHE A 54 2.21 20.81 -16.82
CA PHE A 54 2.78 20.50 -15.51
C PHE A 54 3.83 21.54 -15.11
N LYS A 55 3.74 22.05 -13.88
CA LYS A 55 4.58 23.12 -13.32
C LYS A 55 5.51 22.68 -12.19
N GLY A 56 5.63 21.38 -11.92
CA GLY A 56 6.34 20.85 -10.74
C GLY A 56 5.49 20.79 -9.47
N GLU A 57 4.20 21.11 -9.52
CA GLU A 57 3.28 21.02 -8.36
C GLU A 57 2.01 20.21 -8.67
N GLN A 58 1.94 19.59 -9.85
CA GLN A 58 0.79 18.82 -10.34
C GLN A 58 1.27 17.47 -10.87
N PHE A 59 0.43 16.45 -10.69
CA PHE A 59 0.56 15.12 -11.26
C PHE A 59 -0.85 14.52 -11.37
N PHE A 60 -0.96 13.33 -11.95
CA PHE A 60 -2.16 12.51 -11.84
C PHE A 60 -1.79 11.20 -11.16
N LEU A 61 -2.71 10.61 -10.40
CA LEU A 61 -2.61 9.22 -9.94
C LEU A 61 -3.50 8.36 -10.83
N VAL A 62 -3.01 7.18 -11.20
CA VAL A 62 -3.85 6.10 -11.71
C VAL A 62 -4.72 5.60 -10.56
N ASP A 63 -6.04 5.45 -10.76
CA ASP A 63 -6.97 5.11 -9.66
C ASP A 63 -7.28 3.60 -9.50
N GLU A 64 -7.18 2.83 -10.58
CA GLU A 64 -7.28 1.37 -10.60
C GLU A 64 -5.93 0.71 -10.97
N GLU A 65 -5.74 -0.55 -10.56
CA GLU A 65 -4.45 -1.25 -10.76
C GLU A 65 -4.15 -1.55 -12.24
N LEU A 66 -2.91 -1.27 -12.70
CA LEU A 66 -2.44 -1.78 -13.98
C LEU A 66 -2.11 -3.28 -13.85
N LYS A 67 -2.78 -4.12 -14.65
CA LYS A 67 -2.66 -5.59 -14.64
C LYS A 67 -1.28 -6.17 -15.01
N GLN A 68 -0.30 -5.32 -15.27
CA GLN A 68 1.13 -5.62 -15.50
C GLN A 68 1.90 -4.32 -15.77
N VAL A 69 3.22 -4.35 -15.65
CA VAL A 69 4.11 -3.28 -16.12
C VAL A 69 4.01 -3.15 -17.66
N PRO A 70 3.91 -1.93 -18.22
CA PRO A 70 3.81 -1.73 -19.66
C PRO A 70 5.10 -2.09 -20.41
N TYR A 71 4.97 -2.92 -21.45
CA TYR A 71 6.08 -3.20 -22.39
C TYR A 71 6.27 -2.09 -23.42
N THR A 72 5.25 -1.26 -23.66
CA THR A 72 5.42 -0.01 -24.41
C THR A 72 4.72 1.16 -23.72
N ILE A 73 5.42 2.30 -23.65
CA ILE A 73 4.92 3.58 -23.14
C ILE A 73 5.03 4.62 -24.27
N GLU A 74 3.94 5.29 -24.64
CA GLU A 74 3.90 6.29 -25.72
C GLU A 74 3.24 7.62 -25.30
N THR A 75 3.88 8.74 -25.61
CA THR A 75 3.37 10.09 -25.31
C THR A 75 3.92 11.15 -26.29
N TRP A 76 3.16 12.23 -26.51
CA TRP A 76 3.73 13.49 -27.01
C TRP A 76 4.17 14.38 -25.85
N VAL A 77 5.40 14.88 -25.91
CA VAL A 77 5.99 15.85 -24.97
C VAL A 77 6.35 17.17 -25.65
N TYR A 78 6.24 18.28 -24.91
CA TYR A 78 6.71 19.61 -25.30
C TYR A 78 7.34 20.31 -24.10
N LEU A 79 8.52 20.91 -24.30
CA LEU A 79 9.19 21.78 -23.34
C LEU A 79 9.13 23.26 -23.82
N PRO A 80 8.96 24.25 -22.92
CA PRO A 80 9.00 25.68 -23.28
C PRO A 80 10.24 26.05 -24.10
N SER A 81 10.14 26.97 -25.05
CA SER A 81 11.24 27.34 -25.96
C SER A 81 12.45 28.01 -25.28
N ASP A 82 12.27 28.43 -24.03
CA ASP A 82 13.24 29.05 -23.11
C ASP A 82 13.77 28.07 -22.04
N TRP A 83 13.44 26.77 -22.15
CA TRP A 83 13.93 25.73 -21.25
C TRP A 83 15.46 25.63 -21.26
N SER A 84 16.09 25.62 -20.08
CA SER A 84 17.54 25.43 -19.97
C SER A 84 17.90 23.97 -20.29
N PRO A 85 18.83 23.70 -21.23
CA PRO A 85 19.29 22.34 -21.50
C PRO A 85 20.04 21.68 -20.32
N SER A 86 20.36 22.44 -19.28
CA SER A 86 20.95 21.94 -18.02
C SER A 86 19.90 21.65 -16.94
N SER A 87 18.61 21.90 -17.18
CA SER A 87 17.55 21.71 -16.19
C SER A 87 16.76 20.45 -16.52
N ARG A 88 16.70 19.53 -15.56
CA ARG A 88 15.95 18.27 -15.67
C ARG A 88 14.42 18.53 -15.69
N PRO A 89 13.68 18.10 -16.74
CA PRO A 89 12.22 18.28 -16.77
C PRO A 89 11.44 17.38 -15.80
N GLY A 90 12.01 16.24 -15.41
CA GLY A 90 11.41 15.32 -14.44
C GLY A 90 10.65 14.14 -15.07
N SER A 91 9.86 13.48 -14.24
CA SER A 91 9.27 12.15 -14.49
C SER A 91 7.95 12.23 -15.23
N ILE A 92 7.84 11.49 -16.34
CA ILE A 92 6.65 11.42 -17.18
C ILE A 92 5.64 10.43 -16.61
N ILE A 93 6.09 9.25 -16.17
CA ILE A 93 5.25 8.25 -15.48
C ILE A 93 6.11 7.34 -14.60
N SER A 94 5.66 7.01 -13.39
CA SER A 94 6.37 6.09 -12.49
C SER A 94 5.52 5.57 -11.32
N SER A 95 5.84 4.37 -10.84
CA SER A 95 5.41 3.83 -9.53
C SER A 95 6.47 3.99 -8.42
N TYR A 96 7.56 4.71 -8.66
CA TYR A 96 8.63 4.89 -7.66
C TYR A 96 8.20 5.82 -6.53
N ALA A 97 8.26 5.30 -5.30
CA ALA A 97 7.86 5.99 -4.07
C ALA A 97 9.03 6.19 -3.07
N GLY A 98 10.26 6.37 -3.56
CA GLY A 98 11.45 6.57 -2.70
C GLY A 98 12.11 5.28 -2.21
N SER A 99 11.31 4.33 -1.69
CA SER A 99 11.79 3.03 -1.15
C SER A 99 12.83 2.36 -2.05
N THR A 100 14.00 2.06 -1.49
CA THR A 100 15.03 1.25 -2.16
C THR A 100 14.77 -0.27 -2.04
N ASN A 101 13.68 -0.69 -1.39
CA ASN A 101 13.36 -2.09 -1.13
C ASN A 101 12.11 -2.59 -1.89
N SER A 102 11.45 -1.70 -2.65
CA SER A 102 10.26 -1.98 -3.46
C SER A 102 10.61 -2.12 -4.96
N PRO A 103 9.88 -2.95 -5.73
CA PRO A 103 9.96 -2.94 -7.19
C PRO A 103 9.27 -1.70 -7.76
N TYR A 104 9.72 -1.20 -8.91
CA TYR A 104 9.10 -0.05 -9.57
C TYR A 104 9.49 0.05 -11.05
N PHE A 105 8.74 0.84 -11.82
CA PHE A 105 9.17 1.36 -13.13
C PHE A 105 9.17 2.89 -13.13
N HIS A 106 10.02 3.49 -13.96
CA HIS A 106 10.26 4.93 -14.00
C HIS A 106 10.58 5.39 -15.44
N PHE A 107 9.83 6.34 -15.97
CA PHE A 107 10.10 6.98 -17.26
C PHE A 107 10.21 8.50 -17.07
N ASP A 108 11.35 9.08 -17.43
CA ASP A 108 11.64 10.50 -17.23
C ASP A 108 12.32 11.17 -18.44
N LEU A 109 12.45 12.49 -18.35
CA LEU A 109 13.46 13.25 -19.09
C LEU A 109 14.52 13.82 -18.13
N TYR A 110 15.78 13.74 -18.53
CA TYR A 110 16.94 14.25 -17.81
C TYR A 110 17.85 15.12 -18.70
N SER A 111 18.73 15.90 -18.08
CA SER A 111 19.75 16.70 -18.77
C SER A 111 21.04 15.87 -18.94
N VAL A 112 21.53 15.75 -20.17
CA VAL A 112 22.81 15.09 -20.48
C VAL A 112 23.57 15.84 -21.56
N SER A 113 24.89 16.02 -21.38
CA SER A 113 25.81 16.65 -22.34
C SER A 113 25.41 18.04 -22.88
N GLY A 114 24.42 18.72 -22.29
CA GLY A 114 23.89 20.00 -22.77
C GLY A 114 22.64 19.89 -23.65
N HIS A 115 21.93 18.76 -23.63
CA HIS A 115 20.59 18.57 -24.19
C HIS A 115 19.71 17.75 -23.24
N ILE A 116 18.42 17.60 -23.58
CA ILE A 116 17.48 16.77 -22.82
C ILE A 116 17.30 15.42 -23.51
N SER A 117 17.36 14.32 -22.77
CA SER A 117 17.13 12.95 -23.26
C SER A 117 16.08 12.22 -22.41
N PRO A 118 15.37 11.19 -22.96
CA PRO A 118 14.55 10.27 -22.18
C PRO A 118 15.39 9.19 -21.49
N ARG A 119 14.94 8.74 -20.32
CA ARG A 119 15.52 7.60 -19.58
C ARG A 119 14.43 6.70 -19.03
N PHE A 120 14.67 5.40 -19.07
CA PHE A 120 13.80 4.40 -18.46
C PHE A 120 14.57 3.63 -17.38
N GLU A 121 14.05 3.61 -16.16
CA GLU A 121 14.60 2.83 -15.05
C GLU A 121 13.57 1.82 -14.56
N TYR A 122 14.06 0.65 -14.14
CA TYR A 122 13.23 -0.41 -13.60
C TYR A 122 13.95 -1.11 -12.44
N LYS A 123 13.20 -1.61 -11.46
CA LYS A 123 13.73 -2.37 -10.32
C LYS A 123 12.95 -3.65 -10.04
N ASP A 124 13.70 -4.75 -9.99
CA ASP A 124 13.34 -6.08 -9.51
C ASP A 124 13.89 -6.24 -8.09
N VAL A 125 13.10 -6.78 -7.15
CA VAL A 125 13.54 -7.04 -5.76
C VAL A 125 13.59 -8.52 -5.38
N LEU A 126 13.16 -9.41 -6.27
CA LEU A 126 13.28 -10.87 -6.11
C LEU A 126 14.69 -11.34 -6.52
N ASN A 127 15.34 -10.63 -7.45
CA ASN A 127 16.70 -10.91 -7.88
C ASN A 127 17.75 -10.41 -6.87
N THR A 128 17.98 -11.25 -5.85
CA THR A 128 19.00 -11.15 -4.77
C THR A 128 20.46 -10.91 -5.18
N LYS A 129 20.74 -10.60 -6.45
CA LYS A 129 22.05 -10.17 -6.97
C LYS A 129 22.08 -8.71 -7.44
N VAL A 130 20.91 -8.04 -7.47
CA VAL A 130 20.70 -6.74 -8.11
C VAL A 130 19.98 -5.79 -7.13
N ASN A 131 20.71 -5.28 -6.14
CA ASN A 131 20.13 -4.33 -5.18
C ASN A 131 19.92 -2.91 -5.76
N SER A 132 20.41 -2.64 -6.97
CA SER A 132 20.39 -1.33 -7.62
C SER A 132 19.33 -1.26 -8.72
N ALA A 133 18.78 -0.07 -8.97
CA ALA A 133 17.93 0.16 -10.14
C ALA A 133 18.71 -0.10 -11.45
N LEU A 134 17.97 -0.51 -12.49
CA LEU A 134 18.50 -0.84 -13.80
C LEU A 134 18.03 0.22 -14.81
N ALA A 135 18.95 1.08 -15.26
CA ALA A 135 18.65 2.23 -16.09
C ALA A 135 19.10 2.04 -17.56
N ILE A 136 18.29 2.54 -18.48
CA ILE A 136 18.58 2.66 -19.91
C ILE A 136 18.48 4.15 -20.28
N ASN A 137 19.60 4.70 -20.74
CA ASN A 137 19.80 6.13 -20.98
C ASN A 137 19.82 6.40 -22.49
N PHE A 138 18.81 7.07 -23.03
CA PHE A 138 18.73 7.34 -24.47
C PHE A 138 19.46 8.65 -24.83
N ASP A 139 20.77 8.66 -24.55
CA ASP A 139 21.68 9.81 -24.66
C ASP A 139 21.69 10.47 -26.05
N THR A 140 21.35 9.75 -27.13
CA THR A 140 21.30 10.32 -28.49
C THR A 140 19.93 10.90 -28.86
N VAL A 141 18.88 10.65 -28.07
CA VAL A 141 17.50 11.06 -28.37
C VAL A 141 17.18 12.45 -27.83
N GLU A 142 17.78 13.47 -28.46
CA GLU A 142 17.56 14.89 -28.14
C GLU A 142 16.07 15.30 -28.15
N ILE A 143 15.50 15.73 -27.02
CA ILE A 143 14.19 16.38 -26.93
C ILE A 143 14.36 17.90 -27.06
N LYS A 144 13.68 18.51 -28.03
CA LYS A 144 13.89 19.93 -28.39
C LYS A 144 12.92 20.88 -27.68
N PRO A 145 13.41 21.85 -26.90
CA PRO A 145 12.61 22.98 -26.42
C PRO A 145 11.93 23.73 -27.57
N GLY A 146 10.64 24.04 -27.42
CA GLY A 146 9.82 24.73 -28.41
C GLY A 146 9.21 23.85 -29.50
N GLU A 147 9.46 22.53 -29.51
CA GLU A 147 8.91 21.59 -30.50
C GLU A 147 8.18 20.41 -29.84
N TRP A 148 7.00 20.05 -30.37
CA TRP A 148 6.30 18.82 -29.97
C TRP A 148 7.02 17.59 -30.51
N THR A 149 7.42 16.70 -29.60
CA THR A 149 8.10 15.44 -29.91
C THR A 149 7.25 14.27 -29.43
N HIS A 150 6.92 13.33 -30.32
CA HIS A 150 6.39 12.03 -29.91
C HIS A 150 7.55 11.14 -29.48
N ILE A 151 7.43 10.54 -28.30
CA ILE A 151 8.38 9.56 -27.77
C ILE A 151 7.64 8.26 -27.44
N ALA A 152 8.26 7.15 -27.79
CA ALA A 152 7.80 5.83 -27.37
C ALA A 152 8.99 4.97 -26.93
N ILE A 153 8.86 4.30 -25.78
CA ILE A 153 9.84 3.33 -25.27
C ILE A 153 9.24 1.94 -25.42
N VAL A 154 9.91 1.07 -26.17
CA VAL A 154 9.55 -0.35 -26.31
C VAL A 154 10.59 -1.18 -25.57
N SER A 155 10.17 -1.85 -24.50
CA SER A 155 11.03 -2.61 -23.58
C SER A 155 11.10 -4.09 -23.95
N ASP A 156 12.31 -4.64 -24.05
CA ASP A 156 12.56 -6.03 -24.38
C ASP A 156 13.34 -6.75 -23.26
N PRO A 157 12.64 -7.33 -22.26
CA PRO A 157 13.30 -8.02 -21.14
C PRO A 157 14.07 -9.26 -21.61
N LEU A 158 13.55 -9.97 -22.62
CA LEU A 158 14.13 -11.21 -23.15
C LEU A 158 15.55 -11.01 -23.68
N HIS A 159 15.82 -9.83 -24.25
CA HIS A 159 17.16 -9.41 -24.67
C HIS A 159 17.79 -8.37 -23.73
N SER A 160 17.10 -8.01 -22.64
CA SER A 160 17.58 -7.12 -21.59
C SER A 160 18.02 -5.75 -22.14
N SER A 161 17.12 -5.15 -22.93
CA SER A 161 17.33 -3.91 -23.69
C SER A 161 16.01 -3.15 -23.91
N ALA A 162 16.07 -1.90 -24.37
CA ALA A 162 14.89 -1.15 -24.79
C ALA A 162 15.21 -0.27 -26.00
N THR A 163 14.18 0.06 -26.79
CA THR A 163 14.29 0.95 -27.96
C THR A 163 13.48 2.21 -27.76
N CYS A 164 14.12 3.38 -27.87
CA CYS A 164 13.46 4.66 -27.93
C CYS A 164 13.19 5.08 -29.38
N TYR A 165 11.92 5.39 -29.65
CA TYR A 165 11.42 5.92 -30.89
C TYR A 165 11.12 7.41 -30.73
N LYS A 166 11.55 8.21 -31.69
CA LYS A 166 11.24 9.64 -31.79
C LYS A 166 10.43 9.90 -33.06
N ASN A 167 9.28 10.55 -32.93
CA ASN A 167 8.42 10.94 -34.06
C ASN A 167 8.14 9.77 -35.05
N GLY A 168 7.78 8.60 -34.50
CA GLY A 168 7.44 7.40 -35.27
C GLY A 168 8.63 6.57 -35.77
N VAL A 169 9.88 6.91 -35.44
CA VAL A 169 11.09 6.26 -35.97
C VAL A 169 12.01 5.84 -34.82
N ALA A 170 12.51 4.61 -34.85
CA ALA A 170 13.53 4.14 -33.89
C ALA A 170 14.81 4.98 -34.04
N VAL A 171 15.31 5.53 -32.93
CA VAL A 171 16.55 6.32 -32.92
C VAL A 171 17.66 5.56 -32.21
N GLU A 172 17.36 4.98 -31.05
CA GLU A 172 18.34 4.35 -30.18
C GLU A 172 17.77 3.07 -29.56
N THR A 173 18.54 1.99 -29.63
CA THR A 173 18.32 0.76 -28.87
C THR A 173 19.55 0.56 -28.01
N ASP A 174 19.40 0.52 -26.69
CA ASP A 174 20.50 0.27 -25.77
C ASP A 174 20.14 -0.80 -24.73
N ALA A 175 21.18 -1.39 -24.14
CA ALA A 175 21.11 -2.37 -23.08
C ALA A 175 21.17 -1.69 -21.70
N ILE A 176 20.90 -2.46 -20.66
CA ILE A 176 20.88 -1.97 -19.28
C ILE A 176 22.26 -1.52 -18.81
N THR A 177 22.32 -0.33 -18.22
CA THR A 177 23.44 0.16 -17.42
C THR A 177 23.10 0.06 -15.93
N GLY A 178 23.67 -0.94 -15.26
CA GLY A 178 23.42 -1.16 -13.83
C GLY A 178 24.10 -2.40 -13.25
N GLY A 179 24.74 -2.23 -12.10
CA GLY A 179 25.26 -3.26 -11.18
C GLY A 179 25.55 -4.67 -11.72
N ASN A 180 26.84 -4.96 -11.98
CA ASN A 180 27.41 -6.30 -12.22
C ASN A 180 27.04 -6.97 -13.58
N THR A 181 28.01 -7.64 -14.22
CA THR A 181 27.90 -8.15 -15.60
C THR A 181 27.10 -9.45 -15.74
N ASN A 182 26.19 -9.73 -14.82
CA ASN A 182 25.32 -10.91 -14.80
C ASN A 182 23.82 -10.55 -14.67
N SER A 183 23.50 -9.25 -14.71
CA SER A 183 22.14 -8.73 -14.55
C SER A 183 21.34 -8.91 -15.84
N GLN A 184 20.28 -9.72 -15.77
CA GLN A 184 19.32 -9.97 -16.84
C GLN A 184 17.95 -9.49 -16.36
N TRP A 185 17.12 -8.95 -17.25
CA TRP A 185 15.70 -8.69 -16.95
C TRP A 185 14.92 -9.99 -17.07
N VAL A 186 14.70 -10.64 -15.93
CA VAL A 186 13.96 -11.91 -15.84
C VAL A 186 12.48 -11.61 -15.73
N VAL A 187 11.91 -11.06 -16.83
CA VAL A 187 10.56 -10.46 -16.89
C VAL A 187 10.48 -9.18 -16.02
N PHE A 188 9.38 -8.44 -16.10
CA PHE A 188 9.04 -7.46 -15.07
C PHE A 188 8.44 -8.17 -13.85
N ASP A 189 8.86 -7.73 -12.66
CA ASP A 189 8.17 -7.98 -11.38
C ASP A 189 6.91 -7.10 -11.38
N ASP A 190 5.78 -7.67 -11.79
CA ASP A 190 4.54 -6.93 -11.99
C ASP A 190 4.03 -6.26 -10.70
N ARG A 191 4.52 -6.67 -9.52
CA ARG A 191 4.33 -5.96 -8.24
C ARG A 191 4.83 -4.52 -8.22
N ALA A 192 5.48 -4.06 -9.28
CA ALA A 192 5.71 -2.65 -9.58
C ALA A 192 4.43 -1.88 -9.95
N THR A 193 3.26 -2.51 -10.06
CA THR A 193 1.94 -1.87 -10.25
C THR A 193 1.08 -1.87 -8.98
N ASP A 194 1.39 -2.70 -7.97
CA ASP A 194 0.84 -2.63 -6.60
C ASP A 194 1.02 -1.23 -5.96
N TYR A 195 2.06 -0.51 -6.38
CA TYR A 195 2.39 0.82 -5.89
C TYR A 195 1.71 1.90 -6.75
N PRO A 196 1.03 2.89 -6.15
CA PRO A 196 0.31 3.94 -6.89
C PRO A 196 1.18 4.62 -7.96
N ILE A 197 0.70 4.58 -9.21
CA ILE A 197 1.41 5.12 -10.37
C ILE A 197 1.06 6.60 -10.54
N ALA A 198 2.09 7.46 -10.63
CA ALA A 198 1.95 8.87 -10.95
C ALA A 198 2.25 9.14 -12.43
N VAL A 199 1.46 10.02 -13.08
CA VAL A 199 1.72 10.60 -14.40
C VAL A 199 2.03 12.09 -14.25
N GLY A 200 3.13 12.56 -14.84
CA GLY A 200 3.67 13.90 -14.63
C GLY A 200 4.41 14.07 -13.30
N GLY A 201 4.86 12.98 -12.70
CA GLY A 201 5.73 12.98 -11.53
C GLY A 201 6.12 11.55 -11.14
N ASP A 202 6.64 11.43 -9.92
CA ASP A 202 6.71 10.18 -9.17
C ASP A 202 6.26 10.47 -7.73
N LEU A 203 6.30 9.46 -6.86
CA LEU A 203 5.91 9.60 -5.46
C LEU A 203 7.13 9.58 -4.53
N ARG A 204 8.33 9.95 -5.01
CA ARG A 204 9.51 9.99 -4.16
C ARG A 204 9.43 11.13 -3.14
N PRO A 205 9.98 10.94 -1.92
CA PRO A 205 10.08 11.99 -0.92
C PRO A 205 10.77 13.25 -1.45
N GLY A 206 10.32 14.43 -1.02
CA GLY A 206 10.81 15.72 -1.52
C GLY A 206 10.28 16.17 -2.90
N LEU A 207 9.69 15.27 -3.71
CA LEU A 207 8.99 15.58 -4.98
C LEU A 207 9.78 16.34 -6.06
N GLU A 208 11.11 16.36 -5.96
CA GLU A 208 12.03 17.08 -6.84
C GLU A 208 11.78 16.78 -8.33
N GLN A 209 11.39 15.53 -8.62
CA GLN A 209 11.23 14.96 -9.95
C GLN A 209 9.84 15.12 -10.58
N THR A 210 8.93 15.87 -9.95
CA THR A 210 7.68 16.34 -10.57
C THR A 210 7.90 16.95 -11.96
N PHE A 211 7.02 16.66 -12.91
CA PHE A 211 7.21 17.07 -14.30
C PHE A 211 7.02 18.57 -14.52
N LYS A 212 7.83 19.12 -15.42
CA LYS A 212 7.91 20.55 -15.73
C LYS A 212 7.91 20.69 -17.26
N GLY A 213 6.71 20.78 -17.85
CA GLY A 213 6.50 20.68 -19.29
C GLY A 213 5.08 20.29 -19.65
N ARG A 214 4.84 19.98 -20.93
CA ARG A 214 3.53 19.59 -21.45
C ARG A 214 3.49 18.17 -21.97
N LEU A 215 2.43 17.43 -21.63
CA LEU A 215 2.09 16.13 -22.23
C LEU A 215 0.74 16.25 -22.93
N TYR A 216 0.63 15.74 -24.15
CA TYR A 216 -0.65 15.75 -24.90
C TYR A 216 -1.55 14.58 -24.53
N ASN A 217 -0.95 13.42 -24.31
CA ASN A 217 -1.60 12.15 -24.03
C ASN A 217 -0.62 11.21 -23.32
N MET A 218 -1.10 10.06 -22.87
CA MET A 218 -0.26 8.95 -22.39
C MET A 218 -0.93 7.63 -22.79
N SER A 219 -0.14 6.68 -23.28
CA SER A 219 -0.62 5.39 -23.80
C SER A 219 0.27 4.26 -23.30
N LEU A 220 -0.34 3.24 -22.68
CA LEU A 220 0.36 2.12 -22.08
C LEU A 220 -0.08 0.81 -22.75
N PHE A 221 0.86 -0.06 -23.11
CA PHE A 221 0.55 -1.34 -23.77
C PHE A 221 1.19 -2.54 -23.05
N SER A 222 0.43 -3.64 -23.00
CA SER A 222 0.86 -4.96 -22.50
C SER A 222 1.74 -5.74 -23.48
N SER A 223 2.21 -5.10 -24.56
CA SER A 223 2.98 -5.76 -25.62
C SER A 223 4.09 -4.88 -26.17
N GLN A 224 5.08 -5.52 -26.79
CA GLN A 224 6.13 -4.86 -27.56
C GLN A 224 5.54 -4.35 -28.88
N ARG A 225 5.24 -3.05 -28.97
CA ARG A 225 4.73 -2.44 -30.21
C ARG A 225 5.80 -2.50 -31.30
N SER A 226 5.44 -2.95 -32.50
CA SER A 226 6.41 -2.99 -33.60
C SER A 226 6.72 -1.61 -34.16
N ALA A 227 7.88 -1.44 -34.80
CA ALA A 227 8.27 -0.17 -35.43
C ALA A 227 7.25 0.36 -36.47
N LYS A 228 6.43 -0.52 -37.06
CA LYS A 228 5.34 -0.13 -37.97
C LYS A 228 4.14 0.45 -37.21
N GLU A 229 3.88 -0.06 -36.01
CA GLU A 229 2.80 0.39 -35.14
C GLU A 229 3.13 1.74 -34.52
N ILE A 230 4.32 1.90 -33.91
CA ILE A 230 4.79 3.22 -33.42
C ILE A 230 4.75 4.29 -34.53
N ALA A 231 5.12 3.92 -35.78
CA ALA A 231 5.03 4.80 -36.94
C ALA A 231 3.58 5.11 -37.38
N SER A 232 2.63 4.21 -37.09
CA SER A 232 1.20 4.39 -37.33
C SER A 232 0.57 5.27 -36.24
N ASP A 233 0.90 5.02 -34.97
CA ASP A 233 0.35 5.73 -33.82
C ASP A 233 0.81 7.21 -33.83
N TYR A 234 2.08 7.47 -34.15
CA TYR A 234 2.60 8.82 -34.45
C TYR A 234 1.88 9.52 -35.63
N ALA A 235 1.42 8.76 -36.62
CA ALA A 235 0.88 9.28 -37.88
C ALA A 235 -0.65 9.40 -37.92
N ASN A 236 -1.37 8.72 -37.01
CA ASN A 236 -2.83 8.62 -37.01
C ASN A 236 -3.47 8.78 -35.62
N GLY A 237 -2.69 8.85 -34.54
CA GLY A 237 -3.16 8.64 -33.17
C GLY A 237 -3.21 7.15 -32.82
N VAL A 238 -3.22 6.84 -31.52
CA VAL A 238 -3.35 5.47 -30.99
C VAL A 238 -4.76 4.94 -31.23
N ASP A 239 -4.89 3.68 -31.65
CA ASP A 239 -6.18 2.98 -31.65
C ASP A 239 -6.56 2.57 -30.22
N VAL A 240 -7.50 3.30 -29.63
CA VAL A 240 -8.04 3.03 -28.29
C VAL A 240 -8.75 1.68 -28.16
N ASN A 241 -9.09 1.02 -29.27
CA ASN A 241 -9.71 -0.30 -29.30
C ASN A 241 -8.70 -1.45 -29.32
N ASN A 242 -7.40 -1.16 -29.30
CA ASN A 242 -6.32 -2.14 -29.39
C ASN A 242 -6.41 -3.16 -28.24
N GLU A 243 -6.35 -4.45 -28.58
CA GLU A 243 -6.54 -5.52 -27.61
C GLU A 243 -5.45 -5.56 -26.52
N ASN A 244 -4.26 -5.02 -26.82
CA ASN A 244 -3.10 -4.95 -25.94
C ASN A 244 -2.93 -3.58 -25.25
N LEU A 245 -3.92 -2.69 -25.33
CA LEU A 245 -3.91 -1.42 -24.60
C LEU A 245 -4.23 -1.67 -23.12
N LEU A 246 -3.38 -1.14 -22.23
CA LEU A 246 -3.59 -1.11 -20.77
C LEU A 246 -4.39 0.14 -20.38
N ALA A 247 -4.03 1.31 -20.91
CA ALA A 247 -4.79 2.56 -20.77
C ALA A 247 -4.41 3.56 -21.88
N HIS A 248 -5.34 4.47 -22.24
CA HIS A 248 -5.03 5.67 -23.02
C HIS A 248 -5.74 6.91 -22.46
N TRP A 249 -4.95 7.91 -22.07
CA TRP A 249 -5.46 9.16 -21.50
C TRP A 249 -5.19 10.34 -22.44
N ASP A 250 -6.25 11.03 -22.87
CA ASP A 250 -6.14 12.29 -23.62
C ASP A 250 -6.00 13.46 -22.64
N LEU A 251 -4.77 13.93 -22.43
CA LEU A 251 -4.45 15.02 -21.50
C LEU A 251 -4.75 16.40 -22.10
N SER A 252 -5.40 16.48 -23.27
CA SER A 252 -5.74 17.74 -23.93
C SER A 252 -7.18 18.23 -23.69
N VAL A 253 -8.06 17.40 -23.14
CA VAL A 253 -9.51 17.71 -23.08
C VAL A 253 -9.96 18.41 -21.79
N ASN A 254 -9.43 18.03 -20.62
CA ASN A 254 -9.80 18.64 -19.32
C ASN A 254 -8.53 19.09 -18.57
N VAL A 255 -8.46 20.35 -18.14
CA VAL A 255 -7.27 20.92 -17.46
C VAL A 255 -7.57 21.20 -15.99
N GLY A 256 -7.14 20.29 -15.12
CA GLY A 256 -7.29 20.39 -13.66
C GLY A 256 -8.47 19.60 -13.08
N GLU A 257 -8.96 18.61 -13.82
CA GLU A 257 -10.00 17.65 -13.45
C GLU A 257 -9.51 16.24 -13.81
N ASN A 258 -10.20 15.19 -13.35
CA ASN A 258 -9.86 13.80 -13.70
C ASN A 258 -9.97 13.54 -15.21
N VAL A 259 -9.17 12.60 -15.71
CA VAL A 259 -9.09 12.22 -17.13
C VAL A 259 -9.33 10.72 -17.27
N SER A 260 -10.44 10.33 -17.89
CA SER A 260 -10.81 8.92 -18.01
C SER A 260 -10.01 8.12 -19.05
N ASP A 261 -9.93 6.80 -18.87
CA ASP A 261 -9.46 5.87 -19.91
C ASP A 261 -10.34 6.00 -21.15
N ALA A 262 -9.76 6.46 -22.26
CA ALA A 262 -10.41 6.42 -23.57
C ALA A 262 -10.38 5.02 -24.21
N GLY A 263 -9.64 4.09 -23.60
CA GLY A 263 -9.59 2.67 -23.93
C GLY A 263 -10.81 1.88 -23.46
N LYS A 264 -10.54 0.67 -22.98
CA LYS A 264 -11.55 -0.37 -22.70
C LYS A 264 -11.48 -0.94 -21.28
N ASN A 265 -10.53 -0.49 -20.47
CA ASN A 265 -10.25 -1.08 -19.16
C ASN A 265 -10.82 -0.23 -18.02
N GLY A 266 -11.06 1.07 -18.25
CA GLY A 266 -11.70 1.97 -17.27
C GLY A 266 -10.78 2.37 -16.12
N ILE A 267 -9.48 2.49 -16.42
CA ILE A 267 -8.43 2.85 -15.48
C ILE A 267 -8.19 4.36 -15.61
N ASP A 268 -8.78 5.17 -14.73
CA ASP A 268 -8.84 6.61 -14.89
C ASP A 268 -7.64 7.32 -14.22
N LEU A 269 -7.43 8.60 -14.55
CA LEU A 269 -6.44 9.46 -13.91
C LEU A 269 -7.11 10.46 -12.97
N THR A 270 -6.87 10.30 -11.67
CA THR A 270 -7.26 11.29 -10.66
C THR A 270 -6.27 12.45 -10.61
N TYR A 271 -6.77 13.67 -10.84
CA TYR A 271 -5.96 14.88 -10.87
C TYR A 271 -5.43 15.25 -9.48
N ASN A 272 -4.13 15.55 -9.38
CA ASN A 272 -3.47 15.84 -8.12
C ASN A 272 -2.58 17.09 -8.11
N LYS A 273 -2.43 17.66 -6.91
CA LYS A 273 -1.54 18.77 -6.56
C LYS A 273 -0.74 18.46 -5.30
N VAL A 274 0.51 18.91 -5.27
CA VAL A 274 1.42 18.75 -4.13
C VAL A 274 0.97 19.58 -2.92
N TRP A 275 0.54 20.81 -3.14
CA TRP A 275 0.09 21.73 -2.10
C TRP A 275 -1.34 22.19 -2.38
N VAL A 276 -2.18 22.18 -1.33
CA VAL A 276 -3.58 22.61 -1.36
C VAL A 276 -3.78 23.75 -0.36
N GLU A 277 -4.41 24.82 -0.83
CA GLU A 277 -4.67 26.06 -0.08
C GLU A 277 -6.04 25.98 0.61
N GLY A 278 -6.05 26.02 1.94
CA GLY A 278 -7.29 26.02 2.74
C GLY A 278 -7.97 24.65 2.87
N SER A 279 -8.78 24.52 3.92
CA SER A 279 -9.48 23.29 4.26
C SER A 279 -10.62 22.97 3.29
N LYS A 280 -10.90 21.67 3.09
CA LYS A 280 -12.10 21.21 2.37
C LYS A 280 -13.39 21.36 3.18
N ILE A 281 -13.32 21.50 4.51
CA ILE A 281 -14.47 21.46 5.42
C ILE A 281 -14.33 22.46 6.57
N THR A 282 -15.39 23.19 6.94
CA THR A 282 -15.27 24.23 7.99
C THR A 282 -15.59 23.68 9.39
N PRO A 283 -15.13 24.34 10.46
CA PRO A 283 -15.52 24.01 11.84
C PRO A 283 -17.03 24.08 12.14
N ALA A 284 -17.86 24.56 11.21
CA ALA A 284 -19.32 24.48 11.33
C ALA A 284 -19.91 23.13 10.87
N ASP A 285 -19.16 22.35 10.08
CA ASP A 285 -19.68 21.21 9.32
C ASP A 285 -19.33 19.84 9.93
N TYR A 286 -18.29 19.75 10.77
CA TYR A 286 -17.90 18.55 11.52
C TYR A 286 -18.14 18.67 13.03
N ASP A 287 -18.35 17.54 13.70
CA ASP A 287 -18.65 17.46 15.14
C ASP A 287 -17.38 17.66 15.99
N TYR A 288 -16.30 16.92 15.68
CA TYR A 288 -15.00 16.95 16.38
C TYR A 288 -13.86 16.42 15.50
N THR A 289 -12.61 16.62 15.93
CA THR A 289 -11.40 16.17 15.24
C THR A 289 -10.54 15.28 16.15
N PHE A 290 -9.95 14.23 15.60
CA PHE A 290 -8.79 13.54 16.16
C PHE A 290 -7.56 13.86 15.32
N ALA A 291 -6.43 14.17 15.97
CA ALA A 291 -5.17 14.47 15.29
C ALA A 291 -4.21 13.29 15.41
N PHE A 292 -3.69 12.80 14.29
CA PHE A 292 -2.63 11.79 14.25
C PHE A 292 -1.33 12.45 13.80
N VAL A 293 -0.26 12.25 14.57
CA VAL A 293 1.06 12.80 14.27
C VAL A 293 2.01 11.65 13.90
N PRO A 294 2.41 11.55 12.63
CA PRO A 294 3.37 10.54 12.19
C PRO A 294 4.81 10.91 12.56
N ASP A 295 5.60 9.86 12.81
CA ASP A 295 7.02 9.72 12.48
C ASP A 295 7.81 11.05 12.46
N ILE A 296 8.10 11.60 13.64
CA ILE A 296 8.73 12.92 13.83
C ILE A 296 10.26 12.86 13.97
N GLN A 297 10.87 11.68 13.81
CA GLN A 297 12.25 11.42 14.20
C GLN A 297 13.28 12.36 13.52
N TYR A 298 13.08 12.73 12.26
CA TYR A 298 14.00 13.62 11.53
C TYR A 298 13.91 15.11 11.92
N ILE A 299 12.72 15.61 12.29
CA ILE A 299 12.56 16.98 12.84
C ILE A 299 12.98 17.08 14.32
N VAL A 300 13.17 15.93 14.98
CA VAL A 300 13.65 15.82 16.38
C VAL A 300 15.17 15.56 16.48
N GLU A 301 15.78 14.83 15.53
CA GLU A 301 17.21 14.48 15.52
C GLU A 301 18.13 15.71 15.65
N ASN A 302 17.83 16.75 14.88
CA ASN A 302 18.78 17.81 14.61
C ASN A 302 18.74 18.90 15.70
N ASP A 303 19.80 18.96 16.52
CA ASP A 303 20.01 19.95 17.59
C ASP A 303 20.43 21.32 17.03
N THR A 304 19.68 21.84 16.05
CA THR A 304 19.74 23.25 15.64
C THR A 304 18.52 24.02 16.16
N GLU A 305 18.65 25.35 16.22
CA GLU A 305 17.57 26.26 16.61
C GLU A 305 16.38 26.23 15.63
N TYR A 306 16.57 25.68 14.42
CA TYR A 306 15.58 25.64 13.35
C TYR A 306 14.67 24.40 13.45
N ASP A 307 15.23 23.23 13.69
CA ASP A 307 14.51 21.94 13.63
C ASP A 307 13.75 21.70 14.95
N THR A 308 14.40 22.03 16.07
CA THR A 308 13.76 22.21 17.39
C THR A 308 12.52 23.11 17.29
N LYS A 309 12.58 24.16 16.47
CA LYS A 309 11.47 25.09 16.22
C LYS A 309 10.39 24.47 15.33
N GLN A 310 10.70 23.59 14.38
CA GLN A 310 9.69 22.86 13.58
C GLN A 310 8.85 21.93 14.47
N THR A 311 9.50 21.05 15.25
CA THR A 311 8.79 20.15 16.19
C THR A 311 7.99 20.94 17.22
N TYR A 312 8.56 22.02 17.76
CA TYR A 312 7.83 22.91 18.69
C TYR A 312 6.64 23.60 18.04
N ASN A 313 6.78 24.07 16.79
CA ASN A 313 5.71 24.70 16.02
C ASN A 313 4.55 23.74 15.71
N LEU A 314 4.83 22.47 15.39
CA LEU A 314 3.81 21.45 15.15
C LEU A 314 2.88 21.28 16.35
N TYR A 315 3.43 20.95 17.51
CA TYR A 315 2.63 20.78 18.73
C TYR A 315 2.07 22.10 19.27
N LYS A 316 2.74 23.23 19.00
CA LYS A 316 2.20 24.56 19.31
C LYS A 316 0.99 24.90 18.44
N TRP A 317 1.03 24.61 17.15
CA TRP A 317 -0.08 24.84 16.23
C TRP A 317 -1.29 24.00 16.67
N ILE A 318 -1.08 22.72 17.00
CA ILE A 318 -2.14 21.84 17.54
C ILE A 318 -2.72 22.44 18.83
N ALA A 319 -1.88 22.89 19.77
CA ALA A 319 -2.34 23.48 21.03
C ALA A 319 -3.08 24.81 20.86
N ASP A 320 -2.57 25.73 20.03
CA ASP A 320 -3.19 27.05 19.77
C ASP A 320 -4.52 26.91 19.01
N ASN A 321 -4.66 25.88 18.16
CA ASN A 321 -5.84 25.66 17.31
C ASN A 321 -6.86 24.67 17.91
N ALA A 322 -6.58 24.03 19.06
CA ALA A 322 -7.38 22.91 19.58
C ALA A 322 -8.88 23.24 19.75
N GLU A 323 -9.23 24.44 20.25
CA GLU A 323 -10.62 24.86 20.41
C GLU A 323 -11.30 25.15 19.05
N GLU A 324 -10.63 25.89 18.16
CA GLU A 324 -11.18 26.27 16.84
C GLU A 324 -11.32 25.06 15.91
N GLN A 325 -10.36 24.14 15.95
CA GLN A 325 -10.34 22.92 15.15
C GLN A 325 -11.07 21.74 15.83
N LYS A 326 -11.54 21.90 17.08
CA LYS A 326 -12.20 20.87 17.92
C LYS A 326 -11.36 19.59 18.09
N ILE A 327 -10.08 19.73 18.42
CA ILE A 327 -9.15 18.60 18.58
C ILE A 327 -9.34 17.97 19.96
N GLU A 328 -10.13 16.89 20.02
CA GLU A 328 -10.51 16.18 21.25
C GLU A 328 -9.47 15.12 21.68
N TYR A 329 -8.52 14.77 20.81
CA TYR A 329 -7.40 13.88 21.12
C TYR A 329 -6.25 14.00 20.11
N VAL A 330 -5.02 13.73 20.56
CA VAL A 330 -3.82 13.65 19.70
C VAL A 330 -3.10 12.31 19.90
N ALA A 331 -2.78 11.61 18.82
CA ALA A 331 -2.04 10.35 18.88
C ALA A 331 -0.79 10.36 17.99
N GLY A 332 0.39 10.23 18.62
CA GLY A 332 1.63 9.92 17.90
C GLY A 332 1.63 8.48 17.37
N LEU A 333 2.20 8.27 16.19
CA LEU A 333 2.23 6.95 15.51
C LEU A 333 3.57 6.21 15.66
N GLY A 334 4.48 6.71 16.48
CA GLY A 334 5.81 6.13 16.72
C GLY A 334 6.92 7.06 16.26
N ASP A 335 8.15 6.55 16.33
CA ASP A 335 9.39 7.22 15.96
C ASP A 335 9.45 8.68 16.45
N VAL A 336 9.47 8.78 17.78
CA VAL A 336 9.59 10.03 18.52
C VAL A 336 11.02 10.59 18.43
N THR A 337 12.00 9.72 18.21
CA THR A 337 13.44 9.99 18.22
C THR A 337 14.16 9.15 17.15
N ASN A 338 15.28 9.60 16.58
CA ASN A 338 15.99 8.88 15.51
C ASN A 338 17.02 7.88 16.07
N TYR A 339 17.60 8.17 17.24
CA TYR A 339 18.69 7.37 17.82
C TYR A 339 18.46 6.90 19.27
N ASP A 340 17.30 7.18 19.88
CA ASP A 340 17.02 6.95 21.31
C ASP A 340 18.06 7.66 22.21
N ILE A 341 18.29 8.95 21.97
CA ILE A 341 19.24 9.76 22.74
C ILE A 341 18.55 10.84 23.60
N PRO A 342 19.15 11.24 24.75
CA PRO A 342 18.49 12.17 25.69
C PRO A 342 18.18 13.57 25.16
N SER A 343 18.87 14.06 24.12
CA SER A 343 18.57 15.35 23.48
C SER A 343 17.26 15.28 22.70
N GLU A 344 17.13 14.28 21.82
CA GLU A 344 15.92 14.01 21.01
C GLU A 344 14.68 13.86 21.91
N TRP A 345 14.76 12.99 22.92
CA TRP A 345 13.67 12.81 23.89
C TRP A 345 13.33 14.08 24.67
N ALA A 346 14.31 14.95 24.97
CA ALA A 346 14.05 16.23 25.62
C ALA A 346 13.37 17.23 24.68
N THR A 347 13.78 17.30 23.41
CA THR A 347 13.13 18.13 22.38
C THR A 347 11.68 17.68 22.16
N ALA A 348 11.47 16.39 21.90
CA ALA A 348 10.15 15.82 21.72
C ALA A 348 9.26 16.03 22.97
N TYR A 349 9.77 15.78 24.17
CA TYR A 349 9.03 16.06 25.42
C TYR A 349 8.65 17.53 25.56
N ASN A 350 9.58 18.47 25.33
CA ASN A 350 9.32 19.91 25.45
C ASN A 350 8.31 20.42 24.40
N ALA A 351 8.26 19.80 23.22
CA ALA A 351 7.28 20.12 22.18
C ALA A 351 5.90 19.51 22.47
N ILE A 352 5.84 18.19 22.69
CA ILE A 352 4.61 17.43 22.90
C ILE A 352 3.88 17.87 24.19
N SER A 353 4.63 18.14 25.27
CA SER A 353 4.05 18.56 26.56
C SER A 353 3.33 19.92 26.53
N GLN A 354 3.34 20.65 25.40
CA GLN A 354 2.46 21.80 25.17
C GLN A 354 0.96 21.43 25.14
N LEU A 355 0.63 20.17 24.83
CA LEU A 355 -0.75 19.67 24.85
C LEU A 355 -1.31 19.51 26.26
N ASN A 356 -0.45 19.48 27.29
CA ASN A 356 -0.87 19.31 28.68
C ASN A 356 -1.86 20.40 29.14
N GLY A 357 -3.07 19.98 29.50
CA GLY A 357 -4.14 20.89 29.92
C GLY A 357 -4.87 21.58 28.76
N VAL A 358 -4.55 21.22 27.51
CA VAL A 358 -5.27 21.61 26.29
C VAL A 358 -6.08 20.43 25.76
N THR A 359 -5.43 19.28 25.56
CA THR A 359 -6.06 18.04 25.09
C THR A 359 -5.28 16.82 25.59
N ASP A 360 -5.97 15.70 25.80
CA ASP A 360 -5.32 14.43 26.13
C ASP A 360 -4.55 13.90 24.91
N TYR A 361 -3.46 13.17 25.14
CA TYR A 361 -2.61 12.68 24.04
C TYR A 361 -1.85 11.39 24.34
N SER A 362 -1.54 10.60 23.31
CA SER A 362 -0.72 9.38 23.41
C SER A 362 0.59 9.46 22.65
N VAL A 363 1.62 8.85 23.23
CA VAL A 363 2.91 8.56 22.58
C VAL A 363 3.13 7.05 22.60
N ILE A 364 3.61 6.48 21.49
CA ILE A 364 4.08 5.09 21.37
C ILE A 364 5.52 5.08 20.83
N ASN A 365 6.27 4.00 21.06
CA ASN A 365 7.60 3.84 20.45
C ASN A 365 7.46 3.39 18.99
N GLY A 366 8.30 3.91 18.10
CA GLY A 366 8.64 3.27 16.83
C GLY A 366 9.87 2.37 16.93
N ASN A 367 10.55 2.11 15.81
CA ASN A 367 11.78 1.31 15.80
C ASN A 367 13.03 2.14 16.13
N HIS A 368 13.07 3.41 15.75
CA HIS A 368 14.19 4.31 16.06
C HIS A 368 14.22 4.68 17.55
N ASP A 369 13.08 4.64 18.23
CA ASP A 369 12.97 4.80 19.69
C ASP A 369 13.62 3.67 20.51
N TYR A 370 13.99 2.54 19.89
CA TYR A 370 14.86 1.53 20.51
C TYR A 370 16.35 1.73 20.20
N GLY A 371 16.67 2.72 19.36
CA GLY A 371 17.97 3.22 18.93
C GLY A 371 18.76 2.26 18.04
N ASP A 372 19.27 2.78 16.92
CA ASP A 372 20.00 2.09 15.85
C ASP A 372 20.73 0.79 16.26
N PRO A 373 20.22 -0.39 15.84
CA PRO A 373 20.81 -1.68 16.18
C PRO A 373 22.12 -1.96 15.42
N LEU A 374 22.36 -1.31 14.27
CA LEU A 374 23.58 -1.48 13.46
C LEU A 374 24.75 -0.73 14.11
N LYS A 375 24.54 0.50 14.59
CA LYS A 375 25.55 1.29 15.34
C LYS A 375 25.91 0.66 16.70
N LYS A 376 25.00 -0.10 17.32
CA LYS A 376 25.22 -0.72 18.64
C LYS A 376 26.13 -1.97 18.63
N VAL A 377 26.49 -2.54 17.46
CA VAL A 377 27.36 -3.74 17.35
C VAL A 377 28.84 -3.38 17.11
N SER A 378 29.58 -3.13 18.18
CA SER A 378 31.04 -2.92 18.12
C SER A 378 31.83 -4.23 17.98
N PHE A 379 32.10 -4.66 16.74
CA PHE A 379 32.92 -5.83 16.43
C PHE A 379 34.40 -5.68 16.87
N THR A 380 34.69 -5.99 18.14
CA THR A 380 36.08 -6.15 18.60
C THR A 380 36.67 -7.41 17.98
N LYS A 381 37.58 -7.22 17.00
CA LYS A 381 38.21 -8.30 16.22
C LYS A 381 38.88 -9.36 17.10
N GLY A 382 38.19 -10.49 17.27
CA GLY A 382 38.63 -11.63 18.10
C GLY A 382 37.78 -11.93 19.34
N SER A 383 36.75 -11.13 19.64
CA SER A 383 35.74 -11.48 20.65
C SER A 383 34.70 -12.44 20.07
N THR A 384 34.35 -13.47 20.84
CA THR A 384 33.15 -14.31 20.62
C THR A 384 32.00 -13.94 21.57
N THR A 385 32.19 -12.92 22.41
CA THR A 385 31.18 -12.43 23.34
C THR A 385 30.47 -11.22 22.72
N ILE A 386 29.22 -11.41 22.30
CA ILE A 386 28.28 -10.30 22.14
C ILE A 386 28.09 -9.70 23.53
N THR A 387 28.33 -8.40 23.67
CA THR A 387 27.90 -7.67 24.86
C THR A 387 26.47 -7.24 24.59
N GLU A 388 25.52 -7.67 25.40
CA GLU A 388 24.15 -7.17 25.38
C GLU A 388 24.14 -5.70 25.84
N ASN A 389 24.52 -4.80 24.93
CA ASN A 389 24.15 -3.40 25.01
C ASN A 389 22.61 -3.39 25.04
N LYS A 390 22.03 -2.87 26.12
CA LYS A 390 20.58 -2.83 26.30
C LYS A 390 19.91 -2.27 25.05
N LEU A 391 18.91 -2.99 24.55
CA LEU A 391 17.92 -2.39 23.65
C LEU A 391 17.28 -1.19 24.35
N GLY A 392 16.94 -0.18 23.55
CA GLY A 392 16.52 1.14 24.02
C GLY A 392 15.07 1.20 24.50
N GLY A 393 14.40 2.30 24.18
CA GLY A 393 12.95 2.41 24.31
C GLY A 393 12.46 2.59 25.73
N THR A 394 13.30 3.09 26.66
CA THR A 394 12.81 3.57 27.96
C THR A 394 12.32 5.01 27.91
N GLY A 395 12.60 5.75 26.84
CA GLY A 395 12.35 7.19 26.70
C GLY A 395 10.95 7.65 27.07
N ILE A 396 9.88 7.00 26.58
CA ILE A 396 8.50 7.32 26.98
C ILE A 396 8.32 7.29 28.50
N ASN A 397 8.86 6.27 29.16
CA ASN A 397 8.78 6.12 30.62
C ASN A 397 9.76 7.04 31.36
N ASP A 398 10.87 7.40 30.74
CA ASP A 398 11.89 8.30 31.29
C ASP A 398 11.54 9.79 31.18
N TYR A 399 10.64 10.19 30.28
CA TYR A 399 10.17 11.56 30.12
C TYR A 399 8.69 11.67 30.47
N PHE A 400 7.79 11.22 29.57
CA PHE A 400 6.34 11.31 29.76
C PHE A 400 5.83 10.51 30.98
N GLY A 401 6.45 9.36 31.29
CA GLY A 401 6.17 8.56 32.49
C GLY A 401 6.50 9.23 33.82
N LYS A 402 7.12 10.41 33.79
CA LYS A 402 7.39 11.27 34.97
C LYS A 402 6.52 12.53 34.99
N ASP A 403 5.74 12.80 33.95
CA ASP A 403 4.78 13.92 33.90
C ASP A 403 3.45 13.53 34.57
N ALA A 404 3.05 14.29 35.59
CA ALA A 404 1.84 14.04 36.36
C ALA A 404 0.53 14.30 35.57
N GLN A 405 0.57 15.02 34.45
CA GLN A 405 -0.59 15.26 33.59
C GLN A 405 -0.76 14.09 32.61
N TYR A 406 0.27 13.78 31.82
CA TYR A 406 0.29 12.62 30.92
C TYR A 406 -0.04 11.30 31.64
N THR A 407 0.56 11.05 32.81
CA THR A 407 0.33 9.79 33.53
C THR A 407 -1.06 9.70 34.17
N ALA A 408 -1.74 10.84 34.43
CA ALA A 408 -3.07 10.83 35.03
C ALA A 408 -4.16 10.32 34.07
N GLN A 409 -4.04 10.55 32.75
CA GLN A 409 -5.04 10.12 31.76
C GLN A 409 -5.09 8.59 31.62
N PHE A 410 -3.96 7.90 31.83
CA PHE A 410 -3.82 6.44 31.78
C PHE A 410 -4.11 5.75 33.12
N THR A 411 -5.07 6.27 33.89
CA THR A 411 -5.56 5.64 35.12
C THR A 411 -6.99 5.15 34.96
N THR A 412 -7.33 4.01 35.57
CA THR A 412 -8.67 3.39 35.45
C THR A 412 -9.79 4.30 35.94
N GLN A 413 -9.49 5.21 36.89
CA GLN A 413 -10.42 6.24 37.37
C GLN A 413 -10.72 7.27 36.27
N ASN A 414 -9.72 7.66 35.49
CA ASN A 414 -9.84 8.62 34.38
C ASN A 414 -10.10 7.90 33.04
N GLY A 415 -10.61 6.67 33.08
CA GLY A 415 -11.03 5.92 31.89
C GLY A 415 -9.90 5.35 31.03
N GLY A 416 -8.64 5.44 31.45
CA GLY A 416 -7.49 4.86 30.74
C GLY A 416 -6.78 3.75 31.52
N GLY A 417 -5.64 3.29 31.01
CA GLY A 417 -4.80 2.29 31.68
C GLY A 417 -3.58 1.88 30.85
N THR A 418 -2.72 1.06 31.45
CA THR A 418 -1.50 0.51 30.83
C THR A 418 -1.53 -1.03 30.83
N PHE A 419 -0.69 -1.67 30.00
CA PHE A 419 -0.47 -3.12 30.05
C PHE A 419 0.29 -3.54 31.30
N ALA A 420 1.42 -2.87 31.58
CA ALA A 420 2.24 -3.07 32.77
C ALA A 420 2.25 -1.79 33.62
N THR A 421 2.31 -1.94 34.94
CA THR A 421 2.19 -0.82 35.89
C THR A 421 3.35 0.18 35.70
N ASN A 422 2.99 1.43 35.41
CA ASN A 422 3.93 2.53 35.11
C ASN A 422 4.79 2.31 33.84
N ASP A 423 4.32 1.50 32.89
CA ASP A 423 4.88 1.41 31.54
C ASP A 423 3.86 1.92 30.52
N TYR A 424 4.13 3.08 29.92
CA TYR A 424 3.21 3.82 29.06
C TYR A 424 3.42 3.56 27.56
N LYS A 425 4.19 2.53 27.19
CA LYS A 425 4.34 2.11 25.78
C LYS A 425 3.12 1.38 25.21
N ASN A 426 2.30 0.79 26.09
CA ASN A 426 1.10 0.04 25.71
C ASN A 426 -0.05 0.48 26.61
N THR A 427 -1.00 1.26 26.08
CA THR A 427 -2.00 1.99 26.86
C THR A 427 -3.39 1.95 26.22
N TYR A 428 -4.41 2.39 26.96
CA TYR A 428 -5.72 2.69 26.41
C TYR A 428 -6.30 3.95 27.05
N ARG A 429 -7.18 4.64 26.33
CA ARG A 429 -7.87 5.86 26.78
C ARG A 429 -9.32 5.86 26.29
N LYS A 430 -10.27 6.25 27.16
CA LYS A 430 -11.70 6.33 26.83
C LYS A 430 -12.22 7.75 26.82
N ILE A 431 -12.71 8.18 25.66
CA ILE A 431 -13.15 9.55 25.37
C ILE A 431 -14.65 9.52 25.07
N THR A 432 -15.37 10.60 25.38
CA THR A 432 -16.82 10.68 25.12
C THR A 432 -17.17 12.08 24.66
N ILE A 433 -17.64 12.20 23.42
CA ILE A 433 -17.86 13.47 22.71
C ILE A 433 -19.31 13.46 22.22
N GLY A 434 -20.17 14.24 22.88
CA GLY A 434 -21.62 14.09 22.72
C GLY A 434 -22.07 12.66 23.08
N ASP A 435 -22.80 12.01 22.18
CA ASP A 435 -23.22 10.60 22.33
C ASP A 435 -22.14 9.58 21.88
N ASN A 436 -21.04 10.03 21.26
CA ASN A 436 -19.98 9.14 20.78
C ASN A 436 -19.03 8.72 21.91
N LYS A 437 -18.93 7.40 22.14
CA LYS A 437 -17.92 6.81 23.01
C LYS A 437 -16.79 6.21 22.19
N TRP A 438 -15.57 6.59 22.50
CA TRP A 438 -14.36 6.12 21.84
C TRP A 438 -13.43 5.43 22.84
N LEU A 439 -12.82 4.33 22.41
CA LEU A 439 -11.74 3.64 23.09
C LEU A 439 -10.52 3.66 22.15
N PHE A 440 -9.50 4.40 22.52
CA PHE A 440 -8.19 4.28 21.88
C PHE A 440 -7.40 3.16 22.55
N VAL A 441 -6.72 2.35 21.75
CA VAL A 441 -5.76 1.32 22.20
C VAL A 441 -4.43 1.56 21.50
N HIS A 442 -3.42 1.91 22.27
CA HIS A 442 -2.08 2.28 21.79
C HIS A 442 -1.11 1.15 22.09
N LEU A 443 -0.38 0.68 21.09
CA LEU A 443 0.52 -0.46 21.18
C LEU A 443 1.96 -0.05 20.83
N ASP A 444 2.93 -0.76 21.41
CA ASP A 444 4.34 -0.74 21.00
C ASP A 444 4.52 -1.05 19.51
N TRP A 445 5.67 -0.69 18.94
CA TRP A 445 6.06 -1.04 17.57
C TRP A 445 5.98 -2.54 17.26
N ASP A 446 6.48 -3.39 18.16
CA ASP A 446 6.48 -4.86 18.04
C ASP A 446 5.71 -5.48 19.23
N PRO A 447 4.36 -5.45 19.20
CA PRO A 447 3.54 -5.79 20.37
C PRO A 447 3.52 -7.31 20.61
N SER A 448 3.82 -7.76 21.84
CA SER A 448 3.89 -9.19 22.14
C SER A 448 2.51 -9.88 22.15
N ASN A 449 2.48 -11.22 22.09
CA ASN A 449 1.22 -11.98 22.17
C ASN A 449 0.46 -11.73 23.49
N GLU A 450 1.18 -11.43 24.58
CA GLU A 450 0.61 -11.05 25.88
C GLU A 450 -0.03 -9.65 25.85
N VAL A 451 0.59 -8.70 25.14
CA VAL A 451 0.04 -7.36 24.88
C VAL A 451 -1.26 -7.48 24.07
N LEU A 452 -1.25 -8.21 22.96
CA LEU A 452 -2.46 -8.45 22.16
C LEU A 452 -3.54 -9.17 22.99
N THR A 453 -3.15 -10.15 23.81
CA THR A 453 -4.07 -10.85 24.75
C THR A 453 -4.65 -9.93 25.83
N TRP A 454 -3.96 -8.86 26.22
CA TRP A 454 -4.47 -7.81 27.09
C TRP A 454 -5.41 -6.86 26.35
N ALA A 455 -5.01 -6.38 25.17
CA ALA A 455 -5.80 -5.47 24.33
C ALA A 455 -7.17 -6.08 23.99
N ASN A 456 -7.21 -7.36 23.61
CA ASN A 456 -8.44 -8.15 23.44
C ASN A 456 -9.37 -8.08 24.66
N LYS A 457 -8.83 -8.16 25.89
CA LYS A 457 -9.63 -8.10 27.13
C LYS A 457 -10.13 -6.68 27.42
N ILE A 458 -9.36 -5.65 27.07
CA ILE A 458 -9.80 -4.25 27.19
C ILE A 458 -10.97 -4.01 26.22
N VAL A 459 -10.84 -4.36 24.94
CA VAL A 459 -11.92 -4.16 23.95
C VAL A 459 -13.18 -4.95 24.32
N ALA A 460 -13.05 -6.24 24.63
CA ALA A 460 -14.18 -7.08 25.04
C ALA A 460 -14.91 -6.60 26.31
N SER A 461 -14.24 -5.78 27.15
CA SER A 461 -14.83 -5.17 28.35
C SER A 461 -15.51 -3.82 28.11
N ASN A 462 -15.43 -3.26 26.89
CA ASN A 462 -15.92 -1.93 26.55
C ASN A 462 -16.68 -1.94 25.19
N LYS A 463 -17.50 -2.96 24.96
CA LYS A 463 -18.28 -3.19 23.71
C LYS A 463 -19.17 -2.01 23.26
N ASP A 464 -19.50 -1.09 24.16
CA ASP A 464 -20.28 0.12 23.88
C ASP A 464 -19.44 1.33 23.39
N HIS A 465 -18.14 1.13 23.14
CA HIS A 465 -17.22 2.14 22.59
C HIS A 465 -16.77 1.74 21.18
N LYS A 466 -16.72 2.70 20.25
CA LYS A 466 -16.03 2.57 18.96
C LYS A 466 -14.51 2.50 19.23
N VAL A 467 -13.78 1.56 18.63
CA VAL A 467 -12.34 1.37 18.92
C VAL A 467 -11.46 1.85 17.77
N ILE A 468 -10.45 2.65 18.13
CA ILE A 468 -9.31 3.04 17.28
C ILE A 468 -8.06 2.40 17.87
N ILE A 469 -7.28 1.70 17.04
CA ILE A 469 -5.98 1.12 17.41
C ILE A 469 -4.88 1.98 16.80
N THR A 470 -3.81 2.29 17.54
CA THR A 470 -2.58 2.86 16.96
C THR A 470 -1.37 2.00 17.33
N LEU A 471 -0.49 1.79 16.35
CA LEU A 471 0.78 1.06 16.46
C LEU A 471 1.70 1.49 15.33
N HIS A 472 3.02 1.40 15.50
CA HIS A 472 3.95 1.97 14.53
C HIS A 472 4.02 1.20 13.19
N ASN A 473 4.27 -0.11 13.21
CA ASN A 473 4.30 -0.94 12.00
C ASN A 473 2.97 -1.71 11.84
N TYR A 474 2.25 -1.54 10.73
CA TYR A 474 1.04 -2.33 10.47
C TYR A 474 0.75 -2.59 8.98
N LEU A 475 0.49 -1.56 8.17
CA LEU A 475 0.36 -1.68 6.72
C LEU A 475 1.70 -1.48 5.99
N HIS A 476 1.74 -1.83 4.71
CA HIS A 476 2.69 -1.36 3.71
C HIS A 476 2.10 -0.19 2.89
N GLY A 477 2.92 0.47 2.07
CA GLY A 477 2.50 1.60 1.22
C GLY A 477 1.41 1.26 0.19
N ASP A 478 1.35 -0.01 -0.24
CA ASP A 478 0.32 -0.61 -1.10
C ASP A 478 -1.02 -0.90 -0.35
N GLY A 479 -1.07 -0.68 0.96
CA GLY A 479 -2.23 -0.94 1.81
C GLY A 479 -2.36 -2.39 2.28
N MET A 480 -1.42 -3.26 1.93
CA MET A 480 -1.38 -4.65 2.41
C MET A 480 -0.87 -4.72 3.84
N LEU A 481 -1.30 -5.73 4.59
CA LEU A 481 -0.79 -6.00 5.94
C LEU A 481 0.69 -6.39 5.88
N THR A 482 1.50 -5.83 6.79
CA THR A 482 2.92 -6.14 6.88
C THR A 482 3.18 -7.62 7.20
N ASP A 483 4.08 -8.22 6.42
CA ASP A 483 4.41 -9.65 6.44
C ASP A 483 5.91 -9.89 6.69
N ALA A 484 6.26 -11.12 7.07
CA ALA A 484 7.63 -11.48 7.47
C ALA A 484 8.63 -11.61 6.31
N GLU A 485 8.21 -11.39 5.06
CA GLU A 485 9.07 -11.37 3.88
C GLU A 485 9.40 -9.93 3.43
N ARG A 486 8.51 -8.97 3.70
CA ARG A 486 8.67 -7.55 3.37
C ARG A 486 9.05 -6.65 4.55
N THR A 487 8.80 -7.04 5.80
CA THR A 487 9.30 -6.29 6.98
C THR A 487 10.82 -6.41 7.15
N SER A 488 11.45 -5.38 7.73
CA SER A 488 12.85 -5.48 8.15
C SER A 488 13.07 -6.64 9.13
N SER A 489 14.27 -7.24 9.12
CA SER A 489 14.61 -8.43 9.91
C SER A 489 14.81 -8.18 11.42
N VAL A 490 14.11 -7.18 11.97
CA VAL A 490 14.25 -6.68 13.35
C VAL A 490 12.96 -6.87 14.16
N ILE A 491 11.80 -7.06 13.51
CA ILE A 491 10.53 -7.40 14.19
C ILE A 491 10.63 -8.83 14.77
N VAL A 492 10.35 -9.00 16.06
CA VAL A 492 10.55 -10.27 16.79
C VAL A 492 9.23 -10.94 17.17
N ASN A 493 8.16 -10.17 17.40
CA ASN A 493 6.90 -10.69 17.95
C ASN A 493 5.77 -10.79 16.90
N ASN A 494 5.24 -9.66 16.42
CA ASN A 494 4.01 -9.62 15.63
C ASN A 494 4.02 -8.48 14.59
N ASN A 495 3.94 -8.85 13.31
CA ASN A 495 3.69 -7.93 12.19
C ASN A 495 2.19 -7.68 11.98
N GLY A 496 1.83 -6.92 10.94
CA GLY A 496 0.45 -6.54 10.63
C GLY A 496 -0.49 -7.74 10.44
N ILE A 497 -0.05 -8.79 9.73
CA ILE A 497 -0.82 -10.03 9.57
C ILE A 497 -1.09 -10.70 10.93
N ASP A 498 -0.08 -10.76 11.81
CA ASP A 498 -0.27 -11.30 13.16
C ASP A 498 -1.19 -10.42 14.02
N VAL A 499 -1.08 -9.09 13.95
CA VAL A 499 -1.94 -8.14 14.69
C VAL A 499 -3.39 -8.19 14.21
N TRP A 500 -3.62 -8.30 12.90
CA TRP A 500 -4.96 -8.48 12.31
C TRP A 500 -5.62 -9.76 12.84
N ASN A 501 -4.97 -10.90 12.64
CA ASN A 501 -5.51 -12.22 12.99
C ASN A 501 -5.65 -12.45 14.50
N LYS A 502 -4.84 -11.79 15.35
CA LYS A 502 -4.86 -11.99 16.81
C LYS A 502 -5.59 -10.89 17.58
N PHE A 503 -5.98 -9.79 16.94
CA PHE A 503 -6.63 -8.68 17.64
C PHE A 503 -7.56 -7.84 16.76
N ALA A 504 -7.05 -7.21 15.70
CA ALA A 504 -7.77 -6.11 15.05
C ALA A 504 -9.05 -6.54 14.31
N SER A 505 -9.12 -7.78 13.80
CA SER A 505 -10.33 -8.33 13.19
C SER A 505 -11.34 -8.90 14.20
N LEU A 506 -10.96 -9.11 15.47
CA LEU A 506 -11.64 -10.02 16.39
C LEU A 506 -12.81 -9.42 17.20
N HIS A 507 -13.16 -8.14 17.02
CA HIS A 507 -14.21 -7.47 17.81
C HIS A 507 -15.11 -6.59 16.94
N GLU A 508 -16.42 -6.76 17.11
CA GLU A 508 -17.50 -6.07 16.37
C GLU A 508 -17.45 -4.54 16.43
N ASN A 509 -16.81 -4.00 17.47
CA ASN A 509 -16.72 -2.57 17.74
C ASN A 509 -15.36 -1.95 17.37
N ILE A 510 -14.42 -2.71 16.79
CA ILE A 510 -13.23 -2.15 16.15
C ILE A 510 -13.62 -1.47 14.85
N LYS A 511 -13.08 -0.27 14.65
CA LYS A 511 -13.44 0.63 13.55
C LYS A 511 -12.25 1.20 12.80
N MET A 512 -11.14 1.49 13.48
CA MET A 512 -9.91 1.94 12.81
C MET A 512 -8.63 1.30 13.35
N VAL A 513 -7.63 1.21 12.47
CA VAL A 513 -6.21 1.01 12.82
C VAL A 513 -5.39 2.10 12.11
N VAL A 514 -4.43 2.73 12.79
CA VAL A 514 -3.58 3.81 12.23
C VAL A 514 -2.10 3.56 12.56
N CYS A 515 -1.22 3.67 11.57
CA CYS A 515 0.22 3.38 11.68
C CYS A 515 1.12 4.29 10.82
N GLY A 516 2.44 4.17 10.97
CA GLY A 516 3.50 4.84 10.21
C GLY A 516 4.52 3.83 9.65
N HIS A 517 5.83 4.10 9.81
CA HIS A 517 6.95 3.17 9.56
C HIS A 517 7.25 2.76 8.09
N GLN A 518 6.57 3.29 7.08
CA GLN A 518 6.66 2.78 5.69
C GLN A 518 7.30 3.74 4.68
N GLU A 519 7.80 4.90 5.11
CA GLU A 519 8.50 5.86 4.25
C GLU A 519 7.62 6.40 3.09
N PHE A 520 6.30 6.40 3.24
CA PHE A 520 5.34 6.58 2.14
C PHE A 520 4.57 7.92 2.21
N ASN A 521 4.65 8.71 1.14
CA ASN A 521 4.20 10.11 1.15
C ASN A 521 2.68 10.32 1.02
N CYS A 522 1.91 9.25 0.77
CA CYS A 522 0.44 9.32 0.68
C CYS A 522 -0.20 8.65 1.90
N VAL A 523 -1.38 9.13 2.29
CA VAL A 523 -2.22 8.48 3.30
C VAL A 523 -2.87 7.27 2.65
N THR A 524 -2.26 6.09 2.79
CA THR A 524 -2.85 4.85 2.27
C THR A 524 -3.99 4.39 3.17
N MET A 525 -5.12 4.04 2.57
CA MET A 525 -6.34 3.61 3.25
C MET A 525 -6.89 2.33 2.61
N THR A 526 -7.16 1.33 3.45
CA THR A 526 -7.88 0.11 3.05
C THR A 526 -9.03 -0.18 4.02
N GLN A 527 -10.03 -0.93 3.56
CA GLN A 527 -11.17 -1.36 4.36
C GLN A 527 -11.31 -2.87 4.26
N SER A 528 -11.39 -3.56 5.40
CA SER A 528 -11.50 -5.02 5.47
C SER A 528 -12.53 -5.42 6.53
N LYS A 529 -13.17 -6.58 6.35
CA LYS A 529 -14.16 -7.09 7.31
C LYS A 529 -13.48 -7.79 8.48
N GLY A 530 -13.85 -7.39 9.70
CA GLY A 530 -13.58 -8.18 10.90
C GLY A 530 -14.46 -9.44 10.95
N VAL A 531 -14.16 -10.36 11.86
CA VAL A 531 -14.80 -11.70 11.97
C VAL A 531 -16.28 -11.65 12.40
N HIS A 532 -16.84 -10.45 12.53
CA HIS A 532 -18.24 -10.16 12.84
C HIS A 532 -18.92 -9.34 11.73
N GLY A 533 -18.31 -9.23 10.53
CA GLY A 533 -18.82 -8.46 9.39
C GLY A 533 -18.65 -6.94 9.51
N ASN A 534 -18.07 -6.44 10.61
CA ASN A 534 -17.79 -5.03 10.80
C ASN A 534 -16.66 -4.56 9.88
N THR A 535 -16.87 -3.49 9.13
CA THR A 535 -15.79 -2.81 8.39
C THR A 535 -14.79 -2.20 9.39
N VAL A 536 -13.51 -2.52 9.21
CA VAL A 536 -12.37 -1.88 9.88
C VAL A 536 -11.59 -1.08 8.82
N SER A 537 -11.46 0.23 9.06
CA SER A 537 -10.73 1.14 8.15
C SER A 537 -9.29 1.29 8.64
N GLN A 538 -8.32 0.93 7.79
CA GLN A 538 -6.91 0.78 8.18
C GLN A 538 -6.09 1.83 7.42
N PHE A 539 -5.22 2.53 8.15
CA PHE A 539 -4.51 3.72 7.67
C PHE A 539 -3.02 3.63 7.89
N LEU A 540 -2.26 3.99 6.87
CA LEU A 540 -0.87 4.37 6.94
C LEU A 540 -0.77 5.89 6.78
N ILE A 541 -0.04 6.55 7.68
CA ILE A 541 0.23 7.98 7.68
C ILE A 541 1.68 8.13 8.11
N ASP A 542 2.52 8.75 7.27
CA ASP A 542 3.96 8.78 7.45
C ASP A 542 4.51 10.15 7.03
N ALA A 543 5.50 10.66 7.77
CA ALA A 543 6.23 11.90 7.46
C ALA A 543 7.75 11.68 7.30
N GLN A 544 8.26 10.50 7.68
CA GLN A 544 9.66 10.20 7.93
C GLN A 544 10.55 10.71 6.82
N MET A 545 10.30 10.27 5.58
CA MET A 545 11.15 10.61 4.45
C MET A 545 10.83 11.97 3.84
N ILE A 546 9.62 12.53 4.05
CA ILE A 546 9.31 13.88 3.57
C ILE A 546 10.14 14.90 4.37
N ASP A 547 10.14 14.76 5.69
CA ASP A 547 10.95 15.57 6.58
C ASP A 547 12.45 15.28 6.36
N SER A 548 12.87 14.01 6.26
CA SER A 548 14.27 13.65 5.97
C SER A 548 14.81 14.25 4.66
N ALA A 549 14.09 14.09 3.54
CA ALA A 549 14.54 14.57 2.23
C ALA A 549 14.62 16.10 2.15
N LEU A 550 13.66 16.79 2.78
CA LEU A 550 13.69 18.25 2.87
C LEU A 550 14.85 18.72 3.77
N MET A 551 15.03 18.12 4.95
CA MET A 551 16.06 18.53 5.90
C MET A 551 17.50 18.23 5.44
N HIS A 552 17.72 17.19 4.61
CA HIS A 552 19.07 16.81 4.16
C HIS A 552 19.53 17.43 2.83
N ALA A 553 18.70 18.27 2.18
CA ALA A 553 19.03 18.93 0.92
C ALA A 553 20.28 19.84 0.93
N GLU A 554 20.88 20.11 2.10
CA GLU A 554 22.14 20.86 2.24
C GLU A 554 23.36 20.08 2.79
N ASP A 555 23.32 18.80 3.19
CA ASP A 555 24.54 18.14 3.73
C ASP A 555 25.55 17.77 2.62
N PRO A 556 26.75 18.43 2.55
CA PRO A 556 27.73 18.18 1.49
C PRO A 556 28.50 16.85 1.65
N LYS A 557 28.01 15.93 2.49
CA LYS A 557 28.66 14.65 2.84
C LYS A 557 28.07 13.44 2.14
N ASP A 558 26.84 13.49 1.61
CA ASP A 558 26.41 12.46 0.67
C ASP A 558 27.06 12.70 -0.69
N THR A 559 28.30 12.22 -0.79
CA THR A 559 29.06 12.20 -2.05
C THR A 559 28.64 11.04 -2.97
N THR A 560 27.51 10.39 -2.73
CA THR A 560 26.94 9.35 -3.61
C THR A 560 25.75 9.88 -4.42
N ALA A 561 25.08 10.94 -3.96
CA ALA A 561 24.23 11.79 -4.79
C ALA A 561 25.09 12.60 -5.79
N THR A 562 25.37 12.01 -6.97
CA THR A 562 26.20 12.68 -8.00
C THR A 562 25.48 13.74 -8.81
N ASP A 563 24.15 13.81 -8.71
CA ASP A 563 23.31 14.71 -9.49
C ASP A 563 23.24 16.07 -8.77
N ASN A 564 23.99 17.05 -9.28
CA ASN A 564 24.20 18.37 -8.65
C ASN A 564 23.01 19.33 -8.86
N ASP A 565 21.78 18.82 -8.90
CA ASP A 565 20.54 19.61 -9.06
C ASP A 565 19.99 20.00 -7.67
N THR A 566 20.65 20.96 -7.02
CA THR A 566 20.14 21.60 -5.79
C THR A 566 18.89 22.42 -6.12
N PHE A 567 17.72 21.77 -6.14
CA PHE A 567 16.45 22.43 -6.46
C PHE A 567 16.15 23.52 -5.43
N GLY A 568 15.77 24.70 -5.93
CA GLY A 568 15.76 25.96 -5.19
C GLY A 568 14.63 26.13 -4.17
N TRP A 569 14.39 25.15 -3.31
CA TRP A 569 13.74 25.36 -2.01
C TRP A 569 14.72 26.17 -1.15
N GLY A 570 14.44 27.45 -0.92
CA GLY A 570 15.22 28.28 0.00
C GLY A 570 14.74 28.08 1.44
N GLU A 571 15.68 27.87 2.38
CA GLU A 571 15.40 27.58 3.81
C GLU A 571 14.46 26.37 3.96
N VAL A 572 15.03 25.17 3.84
CA VAL A 572 14.28 23.92 3.68
C VAL A 572 13.75 23.39 5.02
N ASP A 573 12.73 24.05 5.57
CA ASP A 573 11.92 23.46 6.67
C ASP A 573 11.35 22.09 6.20
N GLY A 574 11.34 21.09 7.07
CA GLY A 574 10.49 19.90 6.92
C GLY A 574 9.02 20.29 6.88
N ILE A 575 8.11 19.38 6.53
CA ILE A 575 6.67 19.64 6.53
C ILE A 575 6.05 19.65 7.93
N ALA A 576 6.64 18.93 8.90
CA ALA A 576 6.20 18.84 10.30
C ALA A 576 4.66 18.71 10.41
N ALA A 577 4.17 17.54 10.06
CA ALA A 577 2.78 17.35 9.65
C ALA A 577 1.86 16.73 10.70
N VAL A 578 0.55 16.92 10.50
CA VAL A 578 -0.53 16.33 11.30
C VAL A 578 -1.69 15.93 10.41
N ALA A 579 -2.18 14.69 10.56
CA ALA A 579 -3.38 14.22 9.89
C ALA A 579 -4.60 14.45 10.78
N LEU A 580 -5.53 15.28 10.31
CA LEU A 580 -6.75 15.68 10.99
C LEU A 580 -7.90 14.80 10.51
N PHE A 581 -8.39 13.90 11.36
CA PHE A 581 -9.56 13.06 11.11
C PHE A 581 -10.78 13.77 11.70
N ARG A 582 -11.56 14.42 10.84
CA ARG A 582 -12.70 15.26 11.21
C ARG A 582 -13.99 14.47 11.06
N PHE A 583 -14.66 14.23 12.17
CA PHE A 583 -15.85 13.38 12.23
C PHE A 583 -17.10 14.22 11.99
N THR A 584 -17.85 13.88 10.94
CA THR A 584 -19.13 14.49 10.58
C THR A 584 -20.27 13.47 10.83
N ASN A 585 -21.52 13.89 10.65
CA ASN A 585 -22.71 13.01 10.68
C ASN A 585 -22.85 12.20 12.00
N GLY A 586 -22.48 12.77 13.15
CA GLY A 586 -22.48 12.05 14.43
C GLY A 586 -21.35 11.02 14.54
N GLY A 587 -20.29 11.19 13.77
CA GLY A 587 -19.09 10.34 13.75
C GLY A 587 -19.29 8.99 13.05
N SER A 588 -20.03 8.95 11.96
CA SER A 588 -19.94 7.86 10.96
C SER A 588 -18.95 8.22 9.85
N ASP A 589 -19.06 9.43 9.35
CA ASP A 589 -18.37 9.93 8.17
C ASP A 589 -17.17 10.75 8.63
N VAL A 590 -16.05 10.64 7.91
CA VAL A 590 -14.74 11.15 8.36
C VAL A 590 -14.02 11.79 7.19
N ASP A 591 -13.80 13.10 7.30
CA ASP A 591 -12.96 13.88 6.41
C ASP A 591 -11.53 13.87 6.95
N ILE A 592 -10.61 13.25 6.21
CA ILE A 592 -9.18 13.31 6.50
C ILE A 592 -8.61 14.56 5.83
N GLU A 593 -7.72 15.27 6.53
CA GLU A 593 -6.85 16.28 5.94
C GLU A 593 -5.42 16.16 6.47
N TYR A 594 -4.42 16.07 5.60
CA TYR A 594 -3.01 16.01 6.00
C TYR A 594 -2.38 17.40 5.89
N TYR A 595 -1.98 17.98 7.02
CA TYR A 595 -1.63 19.40 7.14
C TYR A 595 -0.16 19.61 7.54
N SER A 596 0.54 20.49 6.84
CA SER A 596 1.90 20.93 7.16
C SER A 596 1.88 22.21 7.99
N THR A 597 2.42 22.14 9.20
CA THR A 597 2.44 23.29 10.13
C THR A 597 3.53 24.31 9.81
N THR A 598 4.55 23.94 9.02
CA THR A 598 5.60 24.86 8.55
C THR A 598 5.24 25.57 7.24
N LYS A 599 4.50 24.91 6.33
CA LYS A 599 4.11 25.50 5.04
C LYS A 599 2.75 26.21 5.06
N ASP A 600 1.99 26.08 6.15
CA ASP A 600 0.63 26.63 6.35
C ASP A 600 -0.40 26.09 5.32
N LYS A 601 -0.24 24.82 4.93
CA LYS A 601 -0.93 24.21 3.77
C LYS A 601 -1.21 22.71 3.94
N TYR A 602 -2.15 22.23 3.15
CA TYR A 602 -2.50 20.81 3.05
C TYR A 602 -1.62 20.10 2.02
N PHE A 603 -1.17 18.89 2.35
CA PHE A 603 -0.12 18.15 1.63
C PHE A 603 -0.71 17.00 0.81
N TYR A 604 -0.49 17.06 -0.51
CA TYR A 604 -1.06 16.20 -1.57
C TYR A 604 -2.59 16.17 -1.58
N SER A 605 -3.23 16.64 -2.65
CA SER A 605 -4.70 16.61 -2.78
C SER A 605 -5.35 15.23 -2.54
N ALA A 606 -4.64 14.15 -2.87
CA ALA A 606 -5.02 12.76 -2.59
C ALA A 606 -5.23 12.47 -1.10
N ASN A 607 -4.43 13.08 -0.22
CA ASN A 607 -4.47 12.87 1.24
C ASN A 607 -5.59 13.67 1.94
N GLN A 608 -6.45 14.37 1.19
CA GLN A 608 -7.67 14.98 1.71
C GLN A 608 -8.88 14.25 1.11
N PHE A 609 -9.51 13.34 1.85
CA PHE A 609 -10.64 12.57 1.36
C PHE A 609 -11.64 12.25 2.47
N THR A 610 -12.90 12.10 2.07
CA THR A 610 -14.00 11.68 2.95
C THR A 610 -14.22 10.18 2.82
N PHE A 611 -14.44 9.48 3.92
CA PHE A 611 -14.92 8.10 3.92
C PHE A 611 -15.98 7.89 5.01
N ASP A 612 -16.96 7.00 4.78
CA ASP A 612 -17.79 6.47 5.86
C ASP A 612 -17.09 5.24 6.46
N MET A 613 -16.83 5.32 7.76
CA MET A 613 -16.21 4.27 8.58
C MET A 613 -17.10 3.02 8.73
N ASN A 614 -18.36 3.11 8.31
CA ASN A 614 -19.38 2.06 8.35
C ASN A 614 -19.84 1.67 6.95
N ALA A 615 -19.29 2.27 5.90
CA ALA A 615 -19.63 1.89 4.54
C ALA A 615 -19.26 0.42 4.30
N ASP A 616 -20.23 -0.31 3.78
CA ASP A 616 -19.97 -1.46 2.95
C ASP A 616 -19.60 -0.90 1.57
N LYS A 617 -18.30 -0.68 1.31
CA LYS A 617 -17.84 -0.75 -0.09
C LYS A 617 -18.15 -2.16 -0.58
N ASP A 618 -18.73 -2.30 -1.78
CA ASP A 618 -19.20 -3.58 -2.32
C ASP A 618 -18.03 -4.55 -2.64
N GLU A 619 -17.49 -5.17 -1.59
CA GLU A 619 -16.98 -6.54 -1.47
C GLU A 619 -15.93 -7.06 -2.48
N PRO A 620 -14.88 -7.75 -1.97
CA PRO A 620 -14.99 -9.21 -2.02
C PRO A 620 -15.11 -9.89 -0.64
N ASN A 621 -16.37 -10.05 -0.23
CA ASN A 621 -16.99 -11.06 0.63
C ASN A 621 -16.45 -11.27 2.07
N ASP A 622 -17.35 -11.14 3.06
CA ASP A 622 -17.52 -12.01 4.25
C ASP A 622 -16.26 -12.70 4.85
N VAL A 623 -15.25 -11.90 5.19
CA VAL A 623 -13.90 -12.35 5.60
C VAL A 623 -13.93 -13.36 6.76
N TRP A 624 -13.74 -14.64 6.45
CA TRP A 624 -13.43 -15.64 7.47
C TRP A 624 -12.09 -15.30 8.15
N GLY A 625 -12.08 -15.25 9.48
CA GLY A 625 -10.98 -14.70 10.28
C GLY A 625 -9.68 -15.51 10.39
N GLY A 626 -9.21 -16.17 9.34
CA GLY A 626 -7.90 -16.85 9.31
C GLY A 626 -7.72 -18.04 10.28
N ALA A 627 -8.77 -18.44 11.00
CA ALA A 627 -8.71 -19.43 12.06
C ALA A 627 -8.97 -20.87 11.55
N GLU A 628 -8.16 -21.83 12.00
CA GLU A 628 -8.45 -23.27 11.78
C GLU A 628 -9.77 -23.65 12.43
N VAL A 629 -10.60 -24.41 11.71
CA VAL A 629 -11.86 -24.97 12.22
C VAL A 629 -11.92 -26.44 11.83
N VAL A 630 -12.16 -27.31 12.82
CA VAL A 630 -12.24 -28.75 12.60
C VAL A 630 -13.51 -29.08 11.78
N PRO A 631 -13.40 -29.69 10.59
CA PRO A 631 -14.55 -30.05 9.76
C PRO A 631 -15.43 -31.12 10.42
N GLN A 632 -16.73 -31.11 10.11
CA GLN A 632 -17.66 -32.15 10.56
C GLN A 632 -17.43 -33.46 9.80
N GLY A 633 -17.80 -34.60 10.41
CA GLY A 633 -17.59 -35.95 9.88
C GLY A 633 -16.54 -36.73 10.67
N GLN A 634 -16.15 -37.91 10.18
CA GLN A 634 -15.13 -38.78 10.81
C GLN A 634 -14.02 -39.22 9.84
N GLY A 635 -13.99 -38.65 8.63
CA GLY A 635 -12.95 -38.94 7.63
C GLY A 635 -13.05 -40.33 6.99
N THR A 636 -14.21 -40.97 7.02
CA THR A 636 -14.43 -42.31 6.43
C THR A 636 -15.22 -42.23 5.11
N GLU A 637 -15.17 -43.26 4.26
CA GLU A 637 -15.93 -43.29 2.99
C GLU A 637 -17.43 -43.05 3.19
N SER A 638 -17.99 -43.54 4.30
CA SER A 638 -19.40 -43.37 4.68
C SER A 638 -19.73 -42.10 5.47
N ASP A 639 -18.70 -41.41 5.98
CA ASP A 639 -18.83 -40.22 6.83
C ASP A 639 -17.54 -39.37 6.69
N PRO A 640 -17.35 -38.71 5.52
CA PRO A 640 -16.13 -37.98 5.18
C PRO A 640 -16.07 -36.64 5.93
N TYR A 641 -14.88 -36.05 6.03
CA TYR A 641 -14.76 -34.67 6.53
C TYR A 641 -15.36 -33.69 5.52
N ILE A 642 -16.29 -32.86 5.99
CA ILE A 642 -17.05 -31.91 5.17
C ILE A 642 -16.32 -30.57 5.06
N ILE A 643 -16.00 -30.19 3.83
CA ILE A 643 -15.20 -29.01 3.48
C ILE A 643 -16.10 -28.00 2.77
N ASN A 644 -16.31 -26.83 3.35
CA ASN A 644 -17.25 -25.83 2.83
C ASN A 644 -16.97 -24.41 3.35
N HIS A 645 -15.76 -24.20 3.85
CA HIS A 645 -15.35 -23.02 4.57
C HIS A 645 -13.81 -22.98 4.58
N PRO A 646 -13.14 -21.83 4.33
CA PRO A 646 -11.67 -21.79 4.19
C PRO A 646 -10.92 -22.29 5.42
N GLY A 647 -11.48 -22.10 6.62
CA GLY A 647 -10.91 -22.60 7.89
C GLY A 647 -10.74 -24.11 7.97
N HIS A 648 -11.46 -24.89 7.15
CA HIS A 648 -11.26 -26.34 7.05
C HIS A 648 -10.01 -26.66 6.20
N LEU A 649 -9.66 -25.83 5.21
CA LEU A 649 -8.43 -25.98 4.41
C LEU A 649 -7.19 -25.70 5.26
N LEU A 650 -7.21 -24.64 6.07
CA LEU A 650 -6.13 -24.39 7.04
C LEU A 650 -6.02 -25.49 8.10
N TRP A 651 -7.13 -26.06 8.56
CA TRP A 651 -7.07 -27.19 9.49
C TRP A 651 -6.38 -28.41 8.85
N ILE A 652 -6.69 -28.76 7.59
CA ILE A 652 -5.98 -29.83 6.87
C ILE A 652 -4.47 -29.51 6.77
N ALA A 653 -4.10 -28.27 6.44
CA ALA A 653 -2.69 -27.86 6.38
C ALA A 653 -1.99 -27.97 7.76
N ASP A 654 -2.66 -27.56 8.85
CA ASP A 654 -2.06 -27.59 10.19
C ASP A 654 -1.99 -29.00 10.79
N GLU A 655 -2.91 -29.92 10.52
CA GLU A 655 -2.76 -31.31 10.97
C GLU A 655 -1.55 -32.01 10.32
N ILE A 656 -1.25 -31.74 9.05
CA ILE A 656 -0.01 -32.23 8.38
C ILE A 656 1.23 -31.66 9.10
N LYS A 657 1.18 -30.39 9.50
CA LYS A 657 2.22 -29.70 10.27
C LYS A 657 2.37 -30.20 11.71
N LYS A 658 1.28 -30.60 12.37
CA LYS A 658 1.28 -31.20 13.72
C LYS A 658 2.08 -32.52 13.75
N GLY A 659 2.16 -33.26 12.64
CA GLY A 659 3.04 -34.43 12.49
C GLY A 659 4.54 -34.09 12.50
N ASP A 660 4.94 -33.05 11.76
CA ASP A 660 6.33 -32.63 11.51
C ASP A 660 7.06 -32.12 12.77
N LEU A 661 6.31 -31.66 13.78
CA LEU A 661 6.87 -31.19 15.06
C LEU A 661 7.21 -32.32 16.06
N SER A 662 6.91 -33.57 15.74
CA SER A 662 7.33 -34.72 16.56
C SER A 662 8.73 -35.20 16.14
N GLY A 663 9.65 -35.35 17.11
CA GLY A 663 11.08 -35.67 16.87
C GLY A 663 11.40 -37.08 16.33
N SER A 664 10.45 -37.69 15.62
CA SER A 664 10.61 -38.88 14.79
C SER A 664 11.37 -38.52 13.50
N THR A 665 11.95 -39.49 12.80
CA THR A 665 12.43 -39.26 11.42
C THR A 665 11.21 -39.20 10.49
N PRO A 666 10.80 -38.05 9.91
CA PRO A 666 9.48 -37.97 9.29
C PRO A 666 9.34 -38.91 8.11
N LYS A 667 8.32 -39.77 8.16
CA LYS A 667 7.82 -40.63 7.08
C LYS A 667 6.32 -40.39 6.83
N ASP A 668 5.80 -39.32 7.41
CA ASP A 668 4.42 -39.30 7.92
C ASP A 668 3.47 -38.68 6.89
N VAL A 669 3.15 -39.52 5.90
CA VAL A 669 2.00 -39.33 5.00
C VAL A 669 0.76 -39.12 5.85
N THR A 670 0.31 -37.88 5.93
CA THR A 670 -0.81 -37.52 6.81
C THR A 670 -2.10 -37.66 6.01
N PHE A 671 -3.15 -38.14 6.67
CA PHE A 671 -4.45 -38.46 6.08
C PHE A 671 -4.49 -39.65 5.10
N ASP A 672 -3.53 -40.58 5.14
CA ASP A 672 -3.61 -41.85 4.38
C ASP A 672 -4.96 -42.58 4.65
N GLY A 673 -5.69 -42.90 3.58
CA GLY A 673 -7.01 -43.53 3.62
C GLY A 673 -8.16 -42.67 4.18
N VAL A 674 -7.94 -41.38 4.47
CA VAL A 674 -8.95 -40.47 5.02
C VAL A 674 -9.71 -39.74 3.91
N TYR A 675 -11.03 -39.67 4.03
CA TYR A 675 -11.94 -39.10 3.05
C TYR A 675 -12.37 -37.68 3.41
N PHE A 676 -12.28 -36.78 2.44
CA PHE A 676 -12.75 -35.40 2.49
C PHE A 676 -13.73 -35.16 1.35
N LYS A 677 -14.79 -34.41 1.61
CA LYS A 677 -15.79 -34.05 0.61
C LYS A 677 -16.16 -32.59 0.71
N GLN A 678 -16.11 -31.89 -0.41
CA GLN A 678 -16.56 -30.50 -0.51
C GLN A 678 -18.08 -30.43 -0.70
N ASP A 679 -18.78 -29.57 0.04
CA ASP A 679 -20.26 -29.45 -0.04
C ASP A 679 -20.79 -28.08 -0.53
N ALA A 680 -19.91 -27.08 -0.68
CA ALA A 680 -20.18 -25.77 -1.28
C ALA A 680 -18.96 -25.22 -2.04
N ASP A 681 -19.14 -24.16 -2.83
CA ASP A 681 -18.03 -23.32 -3.30
C ASP A 681 -17.35 -22.63 -2.12
N ILE A 682 -16.03 -22.47 -2.18
CA ILE A 682 -15.22 -21.82 -1.14
C ILE A 682 -14.56 -20.58 -1.74
N ASP A 683 -15.06 -19.41 -1.35
CA ASP A 683 -14.41 -18.13 -1.66
C ASP A 683 -13.30 -17.86 -0.63
N LEU A 684 -12.13 -17.45 -1.10
CA LEU A 684 -10.95 -17.12 -0.29
C LEU A 684 -10.78 -15.61 -0.11
N GLN A 685 -11.55 -14.77 -0.81
CA GLN A 685 -11.77 -13.36 -0.44
C GLN A 685 -10.47 -12.52 -0.41
N GLY A 686 -9.52 -12.84 -1.32
CA GLY A 686 -8.18 -12.26 -1.38
C GLY A 686 -7.20 -12.78 -0.31
N MET A 687 -7.64 -13.60 0.64
CA MET A 687 -6.82 -14.05 1.75
C MET A 687 -5.83 -15.17 1.38
N ALA A 688 -4.76 -15.23 2.19
CA ALA A 688 -3.73 -16.26 2.12
C ALA A 688 -4.08 -17.51 2.94
N ILE A 689 -4.07 -18.68 2.29
CA ILE A 689 -4.05 -20.00 2.94
C ILE A 689 -2.70 -20.70 2.71
N GLN A 690 -2.26 -21.53 3.66
CA GLN A 690 -1.00 -22.26 3.53
C GLN A 690 -1.17 -23.50 2.63
N SER A 691 -0.15 -23.79 1.81
CA SER A 691 -0.04 -25.01 1.01
C SER A 691 -0.31 -26.29 1.81
N ILE A 692 -1.24 -27.15 1.35
CA ILE A 692 -1.57 -28.42 2.00
C ILE A 692 -0.48 -29.46 1.71
N GLY A 693 0.44 -29.63 2.65
CA GLY A 693 1.70 -30.34 2.45
C GLY A 693 2.72 -29.46 1.71
N ALA A 694 4.01 -29.58 2.06
CA ALA A 694 5.00 -28.57 1.67
C ALA A 694 6.44 -29.06 1.45
N TYR A 695 6.78 -30.30 1.81
CA TYR A 695 8.19 -30.73 1.84
C TYR A 695 8.38 -32.17 1.36
N TYR A 696 9.44 -32.40 0.57
CA TYR A 696 9.99 -33.72 0.28
C TYR A 696 11.50 -33.67 0.05
N SER A 697 12.25 -34.41 0.87
CA SER A 697 13.71 -34.57 0.76
C SER A 697 14.07 -35.98 0.29
N ALA A 698 14.48 -36.11 -0.97
CA ALA A 698 14.86 -37.40 -1.56
C ALA A 698 16.09 -38.06 -0.90
N SER A 699 16.97 -37.30 -0.26
CA SER A 699 18.19 -37.80 0.38
C SER A 699 17.95 -38.41 1.77
N SER A 700 16.94 -37.91 2.50
CA SER A 700 16.55 -38.40 3.82
C SER A 700 15.24 -39.21 3.80
N LYS A 701 14.58 -39.32 2.63
CA LYS A 701 13.21 -39.84 2.44
C LYS A 701 12.14 -39.15 3.31
N GLN A 702 12.39 -37.93 3.78
CA GLN A 702 11.45 -37.17 4.60
C GLN A 702 10.38 -36.51 3.74
N MET A 703 9.13 -36.49 4.22
CA MET A 703 8.02 -35.78 3.56
C MET A 703 7.05 -35.17 4.57
N SER A 704 6.49 -34.03 4.19
CA SER A 704 5.29 -33.41 4.76
C SER A 704 4.29 -33.31 3.62
N ALA A 705 3.42 -34.32 3.51
CA ALA A 705 2.60 -34.58 2.33
C ALA A 705 1.21 -35.09 2.69
N PHE A 706 0.23 -34.70 1.89
CA PHE A 706 -1.16 -35.17 1.95
C PHE A 706 -1.28 -36.55 1.28
N GLY A 707 -1.94 -37.50 1.95
CA GLY A 707 -2.27 -38.83 1.44
C GLY A 707 -3.78 -39.12 1.37
N GLY A 708 -4.62 -38.11 1.60
CA GLY A 708 -6.06 -38.28 1.66
C GLY A 708 -6.77 -38.37 0.31
N ILE A 709 -8.08 -38.62 0.39
CA ILE A 709 -9.00 -38.66 -0.75
C ILE A 709 -9.88 -37.41 -0.66
N TYR A 710 -9.56 -36.38 -1.46
CA TYR A 710 -10.32 -35.13 -1.53
C TYR A 710 -11.24 -35.14 -2.76
N ASP A 711 -12.55 -35.17 -2.52
CA ASP A 711 -13.57 -35.00 -3.57
C ASP A 711 -14.16 -33.59 -3.51
N GLY A 712 -13.72 -32.73 -4.43
CA GLY A 712 -14.27 -31.39 -4.66
C GLY A 712 -15.73 -31.41 -5.12
N ASN A 713 -16.28 -32.57 -5.48
CA ASN A 713 -17.71 -32.81 -5.69
C ASN A 713 -18.36 -31.89 -6.76
N GLY A 714 -17.55 -31.26 -7.61
CA GLY A 714 -17.97 -30.31 -8.65
C GLY A 714 -17.86 -28.83 -8.29
N TYR A 715 -17.43 -28.50 -7.08
CA TYR A 715 -17.32 -27.12 -6.57
C TYR A 715 -15.95 -26.46 -6.84
N SER A 716 -15.90 -25.16 -6.58
CA SER A 716 -14.72 -24.30 -6.71
C SER A 716 -14.05 -23.98 -5.37
N ILE A 717 -12.74 -23.74 -5.40
CA ILE A 717 -12.03 -22.88 -4.44
C ILE A 717 -11.55 -21.67 -5.24
N LYS A 718 -11.82 -20.44 -4.78
CA LYS A 718 -11.70 -19.26 -5.65
C LYS A 718 -11.26 -17.97 -4.96
N ASN A 719 -10.83 -16.99 -5.75
CA ASN A 719 -10.51 -15.61 -5.35
C ASN A 719 -9.54 -15.52 -4.15
N GLY A 720 -8.32 -16.05 -4.25
CA GLY A 720 -7.36 -15.86 -3.16
C GLY A 720 -6.02 -16.54 -3.35
N ILE A 721 -5.24 -16.59 -2.28
CA ILE A 721 -3.79 -16.77 -2.37
C ILE A 721 -3.38 -18.05 -1.64
N VAL A 722 -2.60 -18.91 -2.29
CA VAL A 722 -1.86 -19.99 -1.63
C VAL A 722 -0.43 -19.53 -1.37
N VAL A 723 0.00 -19.56 -0.11
CA VAL A 723 1.32 -19.08 0.32
C VAL A 723 2.26 -20.21 0.78
N PRO A 724 3.59 -20.00 0.75
CA PRO A 724 4.57 -20.98 1.19
C PRO A 724 4.43 -21.36 2.67
N PHE A 725 4.79 -22.59 3.01
CA PHE A 725 4.83 -23.07 4.40
C PHE A 725 5.99 -22.45 5.21
N LEU A 726 5.67 -21.68 6.26
CA LEU A 726 6.66 -21.00 7.11
C LEU A 726 6.71 -21.60 8.54
N PRO A 727 7.62 -22.55 8.84
CA PRO A 727 7.70 -23.16 10.16
C PRO A 727 8.34 -22.21 11.18
N ARG A 728 7.52 -21.64 12.08
CA ARG A 728 7.98 -20.94 13.29
C ARG A 728 8.62 -21.94 14.25
N ASN A 729 9.86 -21.69 14.67
CA ASN A 729 10.52 -22.43 15.75
C ASN A 729 10.48 -21.60 17.04
N ALA A 730 10.05 -22.20 18.15
CA ALA A 730 9.91 -21.55 19.46
C ALA A 730 11.24 -21.18 20.17
N SER A 731 12.38 -21.25 19.48
CA SER A 731 13.72 -20.99 20.04
C SER A 731 14.58 -20.00 19.27
N ASN A 732 14.27 -19.73 18.00
CA ASN A 732 14.76 -18.64 17.15
C ASN A 732 13.75 -18.49 16.00
N GLY A 733 13.38 -17.26 15.63
CA GLY A 733 12.36 -17.01 14.62
C GLY A 733 12.67 -17.65 13.25
N LEU A 734 11.67 -18.33 12.69
CA LEU A 734 11.63 -18.94 11.35
C LEU A 734 12.78 -19.92 10.99
N LEU A 735 12.43 -21.20 10.81
CA LEU A 735 13.17 -22.06 9.88
C LEU A 735 12.70 -21.69 8.46
N GLY A 736 13.53 -20.98 7.70
CA GLY A 736 13.12 -20.42 6.41
C GLY A 736 12.71 -21.47 5.38
N HIS A 737 11.55 -21.27 4.75
CA HIS A 737 11.23 -21.89 3.45
C HIS A 737 12.30 -21.44 2.45
N GLY A 738 13.01 -22.41 1.88
CA GLY A 738 14.23 -22.16 1.14
C GLY A 738 14.02 -22.31 -0.37
N THR A 739 14.76 -21.53 -1.15
CA THR A 739 14.72 -21.54 -2.63
C THR A 739 15.37 -22.80 -3.23
N ASN A 740 14.92 -23.98 -2.81
CA ASN A 740 15.53 -25.27 -3.10
C ASN A 740 14.47 -26.35 -3.36
N ARG A 741 14.88 -27.41 -4.06
CA ARG A 741 13.98 -28.44 -4.59
C ARG A 741 13.31 -29.32 -3.53
N ASN A 742 13.61 -29.19 -2.25
CA ASN A 742 12.92 -29.96 -1.22
C ASN A 742 11.55 -29.37 -0.87
N TRP A 743 11.40 -28.04 -0.97
CA TRP A 743 10.12 -27.37 -0.74
C TRP A 743 9.23 -27.43 -1.98
N THR A 744 7.92 -27.45 -1.77
CA THR A 744 6.91 -27.74 -2.82
C THR A 744 5.59 -27.04 -2.50
N ASP A 745 5.05 -26.25 -3.43
CA ASP A 745 3.95 -25.33 -3.17
C ASP A 745 2.85 -25.43 -4.24
N GLY A 746 1.62 -25.12 -3.85
CA GLY A 746 0.38 -25.31 -4.62
C GLY A 746 -0.77 -25.56 -3.63
N LEU A 747 -2.04 -25.64 -4.06
CA LEU A 747 -3.11 -25.92 -3.09
C LEU A 747 -2.81 -27.20 -2.28
N PHE A 748 -2.35 -28.25 -2.96
CA PHE A 748 -1.73 -29.42 -2.35
C PHE A 748 -0.24 -29.48 -2.73
N GLY A 749 0.61 -28.67 -2.09
CA GLY A 749 2.02 -28.56 -2.44
C GLY A 749 2.78 -29.88 -2.51
N CYS A 750 2.48 -30.84 -1.63
CA CYS A 750 3.07 -32.18 -1.68
C CYS A 750 2.05 -33.30 -1.42
N ILE A 751 2.02 -34.32 -2.30
CA ILE A 751 1.16 -35.51 -2.18
C ILE A 751 1.95 -36.84 -2.26
N TYR A 752 1.46 -37.84 -1.53
CA TYR A 752 1.92 -39.24 -1.60
C TYR A 752 0.72 -40.18 -1.38
N GLY A 753 0.36 -40.97 -2.38
CA GLY A 753 -0.78 -41.90 -2.33
C GLY A 753 -2.16 -41.25 -2.41
N ALA A 754 -2.25 -39.92 -2.46
CA ALA A 754 -3.50 -39.19 -2.44
C ALA A 754 -4.39 -39.43 -3.67
N THR A 755 -5.66 -39.06 -3.54
CA THR A 755 -6.60 -38.85 -4.65
C THR A 755 -7.21 -37.45 -4.52
N ILE A 756 -7.08 -36.62 -5.54
CA ILE A 756 -7.73 -35.30 -5.59
C ILE A 756 -8.63 -35.27 -6.82
N LYS A 757 -9.93 -35.01 -6.64
CA LYS A 757 -10.88 -35.10 -7.75
C LYS A 757 -11.99 -34.06 -7.73
N ASN A 758 -12.57 -33.82 -8.91
CA ASN A 758 -13.76 -32.99 -9.13
C ASN A 758 -13.68 -31.56 -8.53
N LEU A 759 -12.48 -31.00 -8.40
CA LEU A 759 -12.23 -29.69 -7.81
C LEU A 759 -11.84 -28.68 -8.90
N THR A 760 -12.46 -27.50 -8.89
CA THR A 760 -12.03 -26.36 -9.71
C THR A 760 -11.25 -25.38 -8.85
N LEU A 761 -10.10 -24.89 -9.31
CA LEU A 761 -9.56 -23.61 -8.83
C LEU A 761 -9.97 -22.53 -9.83
N ASP A 762 -10.40 -21.37 -9.34
CA ASP A 762 -10.92 -20.28 -10.16
C ASP A 762 -10.43 -18.94 -9.58
N ASN A 763 -9.60 -18.20 -10.31
CA ASN A 763 -8.96 -16.97 -9.80
C ASN A 763 -8.18 -17.19 -8.46
N VAL A 764 -7.24 -18.14 -8.45
CA VAL A 764 -6.40 -18.47 -7.27
C VAL A 764 -4.92 -18.34 -7.59
N ASP A 765 -4.24 -17.43 -6.89
CA ASP A 765 -2.81 -17.17 -7.01
C ASP A 765 -1.98 -18.09 -6.10
N ILE A 766 -0.75 -18.38 -6.51
CA ILE A 766 0.12 -19.33 -5.80
C ILE A 766 1.54 -18.77 -5.71
N TYR A 767 1.87 -18.29 -4.53
CA TYR A 767 3.20 -17.78 -4.20
C TYR A 767 4.07 -18.94 -3.72
N SER A 768 5.25 -19.05 -4.30
CA SER A 768 6.11 -20.23 -4.14
C SER A 768 7.59 -19.85 -4.19
N ARG A 769 8.39 -20.59 -3.43
CA ARG A 769 9.86 -20.54 -3.48
C ARG A 769 10.46 -21.93 -3.80
N GLY A 770 9.62 -22.96 -3.90
CA GLY A 770 9.99 -24.37 -4.10
C GLY A 770 9.67 -24.89 -5.50
N VAL A 771 9.14 -26.12 -5.58
CA VAL A 771 8.56 -26.69 -6.81
C VAL A 771 7.06 -26.46 -6.82
N THR A 772 6.62 -25.60 -7.74
CA THR A 772 5.25 -25.05 -7.82
C THR A 772 4.36 -25.83 -8.78
N GLY A 773 3.06 -25.89 -8.50
CA GLY A 773 2.02 -26.28 -9.45
C GLY A 773 0.62 -25.90 -8.96
N GLY A 774 -0.29 -25.62 -9.91
CA GLY A 774 -1.64 -25.10 -9.64
C GLY A 774 -2.40 -25.87 -8.54
N LEU A 775 -2.82 -27.08 -8.88
CA LEU A 775 -3.48 -27.96 -7.92
C LEU A 775 -2.47 -28.70 -7.01
N VAL A 776 -1.35 -29.13 -7.57
CA VAL A 776 -0.34 -29.98 -6.90
C VAL A 776 1.07 -29.51 -7.26
N GLY A 777 1.90 -29.21 -6.25
CA GLY A 777 3.31 -28.84 -6.45
C GLY A 777 4.22 -30.06 -6.73
N ARG A 778 4.01 -31.15 -6.00
CA ARG A 778 4.73 -32.42 -6.18
C ARG A 778 3.88 -33.64 -5.85
N ALA A 779 3.77 -34.55 -6.81
CA ALA A 779 3.48 -35.96 -6.54
C ALA A 779 4.80 -36.72 -6.28
N ILE A 780 4.90 -37.41 -5.14
CA ILE A 780 6.06 -38.23 -4.78
C ILE A 780 5.84 -39.68 -5.30
N ALA A 781 6.86 -40.27 -5.94
CA ALA A 781 6.81 -41.66 -6.40
C ALA A 781 6.88 -42.68 -5.25
N ASP A 782 6.41 -43.91 -5.49
CA ASP A 782 6.45 -45.02 -4.54
C ASP A 782 7.88 -45.57 -4.32
N GLU A 783 8.05 -46.50 -3.36
CA GLU A 783 9.41 -46.98 -3.01
C GLU A 783 10.09 -47.82 -4.10
N ASP A 784 9.34 -48.38 -5.07
CA ASP A 784 9.87 -49.13 -6.22
C ASP A 784 10.04 -48.27 -7.50
N GLY A 785 9.50 -47.04 -7.53
CA GLY A 785 9.56 -46.13 -8.69
C GLY A 785 8.63 -46.53 -9.84
N LEU A 786 7.54 -47.23 -9.54
CA LEU A 786 6.57 -47.79 -10.48
C LEU A 786 5.23 -47.07 -10.33
N ALA A 787 5.01 -46.04 -11.17
CA ALA A 787 3.71 -45.39 -11.28
C ALA A 787 2.62 -46.38 -11.73
N THR A 788 1.88 -46.92 -10.77
CA THR A 788 0.60 -47.59 -11.00
C THR A 788 -0.45 -46.52 -11.35
N SER A 789 -1.53 -46.91 -12.04
CA SER A 789 -2.61 -45.99 -12.42
C SER A 789 -3.39 -45.39 -11.26
N ASP A 790 -3.21 -45.96 -10.07
CA ASP A 790 -4.10 -45.81 -8.91
C ASP A 790 -3.40 -45.09 -7.75
N PHE A 791 -2.22 -44.49 -7.98
CA PHE A 791 -1.38 -43.86 -6.97
C PHE A 791 -1.04 -42.40 -7.35
N ASN A 792 -1.35 -41.44 -6.46
CA ASN A 792 -1.38 -39.99 -6.76
C ASN A 792 -2.38 -39.65 -7.89
N VAL A 793 -3.66 -40.00 -7.68
CA VAL A 793 -4.72 -39.81 -8.69
C VAL A 793 -5.18 -38.35 -8.71
N ILE A 794 -5.24 -37.76 -9.90
CA ILE A 794 -5.88 -36.46 -10.14
C ILE A 794 -6.89 -36.63 -11.28
N GLU A 795 -8.19 -36.51 -10.98
CA GLU A 795 -9.27 -36.73 -11.97
C GLU A 795 -10.38 -35.67 -11.92
N GLY A 796 -10.89 -35.25 -13.10
CA GLY A 796 -12.02 -34.32 -13.19
C GLY A 796 -11.77 -32.87 -12.72
N CYS A 797 -10.59 -32.57 -12.15
CA CYS A 797 -10.23 -31.24 -11.67
C CYS A 797 -10.00 -30.22 -12.79
N ARG A 798 -10.04 -28.93 -12.44
CA ARG A 798 -9.84 -27.79 -13.34
C ARG A 798 -8.98 -26.69 -12.70
N LEU A 799 -8.30 -25.97 -13.59
CA LEU A 799 -7.52 -24.75 -13.42
C LEU A 799 -7.85 -23.84 -14.62
#